data_AF-A0A8H7K861-F1
#
_entry.id   AF-A0A8H7K861-F1
#
_cell.length_a   1.000
_cell.length_b   1.000
_cell.length_c   1.000
_cell.angle_alpha   90.00
_cell.angle_beta   90.00
_cell.angle_gamma   90.00
#
_symmetry.space_group_name_H-M   'P 1'
#
loop_
_entity.id
_entity.type
_entity.pdbx_description
1 polymer ?
#
loop_
_entity_poly.entity_id
_entity_poly.type
_entity_poly.pdbx_seq_one_letter_code
_entity_poly.pdbx_strand_id
1 'polypeptide(L)'
;MAWWKRSAQLLAAIAFASTLAAADDCKSDSTFVISSQDDADKLGKCTEYTGDVGLSPSASGNLTVSGLEKITGKLLTESAGDKSASLVGITFEKLAAVEGSVSVSSVDSLQFVSFPALATVGGAIKISSLPALNTLKLPSINSIGSFKLESAPKLLKMSIGDSKHAKSTDSKIGLKHITGESDRSIVVKNVGVDSLDGLLDLYNATLVDLSELPNLNRVILSLWHIDEVRIRGNGNLTVYMWEKATTETVQLDIGKFDIGGVKHISPCLSSNVQNFVVVNNTAEYLRFDFRGLQRLEVRENPNLKRLIPWGGSSLTNWWFQNITIKNNPELLLAYDPPRSSSDTLTANDCPYMFEHSEDKFRWLPWDMKTIDIDANIDNTYFSTFVTAWQNQTGRYAEGYGRGPEVNETFIVTSSNSTFDCSGLDRLRTKTTAIQAGTYSCQGQSQAAYVIDETAGAISQLSHIATVGMARPTPFHIKVSDDDLDWITERVRTTRLPAGRDLPADELWKSWGLPVEYARKLKDYWVDEYDWRRVERRLNKELEQYTIPIDHRGEGLTIHFVHHRSPVKDAIPLLIVHGWPGSVFEIRPIIRHLTHPTSPEQQAYHVVVPSLPGFGFSSYPSRPCSPLEMPDILCKLMSSLGYTRFMAQGGDWGAQIVRILATRYPTHCPAVHLNCVVNGPPNPLRQPIACLRLLLAYVAGGWGLDEYEKRMLGRMKWFLEYEAGSSAIQGTKPLTVSYGLTDSPFGMMCWLREKLQGAVGEGFEISLEDSITWAMV
;
A
#
# COMPACT_ATOMS: atom_id res chain seq x y z
N MET A 1 -22.18 -90.62 18.92
CA MET A 1 -22.30 -89.14 18.85
C MET A 1 -21.60 -88.45 20.02
N ALA A 2 -20.27 -88.56 20.15
CA ALA A 2 -19.52 -87.83 21.19
C ALA A 2 -18.08 -87.48 20.78
N TRP A 3 -17.75 -87.54 19.49
CA TRP A 3 -16.41 -87.24 18.95
C TRP A 3 -16.39 -86.10 17.92
N TRP A 4 -17.52 -85.43 17.70
CA TRP A 4 -17.66 -84.32 16.74
C TRP A 4 -17.88 -82.94 17.40
N LYS A 5 -17.95 -82.86 18.73
CA LYS A 5 -18.24 -81.59 19.44
C LYS A 5 -17.04 -80.92 20.12
N ARG A 6 -15.83 -81.50 20.07
CA ARG A 6 -14.62 -80.89 20.68
C ARG A 6 -13.66 -80.23 19.69
N SER A 7 -13.85 -80.42 18.38
CA SER A 7 -12.95 -79.85 17.36
C SER A 7 -13.42 -78.49 16.83
N ALA A 8 -14.68 -78.09 17.08
CA ALA A 8 -15.24 -76.83 16.58
C ALA A 8 -15.04 -75.62 17.53
N GLN A 9 -14.72 -75.85 18.81
CA GLN A 9 -14.51 -74.76 19.78
C GLN A 9 -13.05 -74.27 19.87
N LEU A 10 -12.08 -75.01 19.31
CA LEU A 10 -10.69 -74.57 19.26
C LEU A 10 -10.40 -73.66 18.04
N LEU A 11 -11.17 -73.76 16.96
CA LEU A 11 -11.02 -72.93 15.76
C LEU A 11 -11.74 -71.58 15.87
N ALA A 12 -12.79 -71.47 16.70
CA ALA A 12 -13.50 -70.20 16.92
C ALA A 12 -12.77 -69.26 17.93
N ALA A 13 -11.97 -69.80 18.84
CA ALA A 13 -11.19 -69.00 19.79
C ALA A 13 -9.92 -68.39 19.17
N ILE A 14 -9.39 -68.97 18.10
CA ILE A 14 -8.22 -68.44 17.38
C ILE A 14 -8.65 -67.30 16.43
N ALA A 15 -9.89 -67.28 15.94
CA ALA A 15 -10.42 -66.22 15.07
C ALA A 15 -10.92 -64.96 15.81
N PHE A 16 -11.23 -65.06 17.12
CA PHE A 16 -11.68 -63.93 17.95
C PHE A 16 -10.56 -63.29 18.79
N ALA A 17 -9.42 -63.97 18.97
CA ALA A 17 -8.22 -63.38 19.57
C ALA A 17 -7.41 -62.56 18.56
N SER A 18 -7.53 -62.84 17.26
CA SER A 18 -6.85 -62.10 16.18
C SER A 18 -7.49 -60.75 15.85
N THR A 19 -8.73 -60.49 16.28
CA THR A 19 -9.45 -59.24 16.00
C THR A 19 -9.34 -58.20 17.14
N LEU A 20 -9.06 -58.62 18.37
CA LEU A 20 -8.82 -57.72 19.51
C LEU A 20 -7.36 -57.29 19.66
N ALA A 21 -6.40 -58.10 19.21
CA ALA A 21 -4.98 -57.72 19.20
C ALA A 21 -4.63 -56.71 18.08
N ALA A 22 -5.42 -56.65 17.00
CA ALA A 22 -5.17 -55.74 15.88
C ALA A 22 -5.57 -54.28 16.15
N ALA A 23 -6.37 -53.99 17.19
CA ALA A 23 -6.84 -52.64 17.48
C ALA A 23 -5.80 -51.79 18.24
N ASP A 24 -4.92 -52.41 19.05
CA ASP A 24 -3.83 -51.71 19.75
C ASP A 24 -2.65 -51.37 18.83
N ASP A 25 -2.44 -52.13 17.74
CA ASP A 25 -1.34 -51.91 16.78
C ASP A 25 -1.57 -50.69 15.86
N CYS A 26 -2.77 -50.10 15.85
CA CYS A 26 -3.14 -48.97 14.99
C CYS A 26 -2.97 -47.59 15.66
N LYS A 27 -2.25 -47.54 16.79
CA LYS A 27 -1.92 -46.31 17.51
C LYS A 27 -0.52 -46.40 18.11
N SER A 28 0.27 -45.33 17.99
CA SER A 28 1.61 -45.25 18.60
C SER A 28 2.00 -43.81 18.88
N ASP A 29 2.74 -43.59 19.98
CA ASP A 29 3.40 -42.31 20.27
C ASP A 29 4.72 -42.15 19.50
N SER A 30 5.24 -43.24 18.92
CA SER A 30 6.43 -43.27 18.06
C SER A 30 6.05 -43.46 16.58
N THR A 31 6.88 -42.99 15.66
CA THR A 31 6.63 -43.12 14.22
C THR A 31 6.61 -44.59 13.78
N PHE A 32 5.55 -45.03 13.10
CA PHE A 32 5.47 -46.36 12.49
C PHE A 32 6.33 -46.42 11.24
N VAL A 33 7.42 -47.17 11.25
CA VAL A 33 8.37 -47.21 10.13
C VAL A 33 8.07 -48.36 9.18
N ILE A 34 7.77 -48.04 7.93
CA ILE A 34 7.64 -49.01 6.84
C ILE A 34 9.04 -49.27 6.26
N SER A 35 9.61 -50.44 6.56
CA SER A 35 10.91 -50.89 6.02
C SER A 35 10.78 -52.01 4.99
N SER A 36 9.62 -52.67 4.93
CA SER A 36 9.36 -53.86 4.11
C SER A 36 7.88 -53.93 3.70
N GLN A 37 7.55 -54.83 2.77
CA GLN A 37 6.13 -55.07 2.41
C GLN A 37 5.35 -55.68 3.59
N ASP A 38 6.00 -56.47 4.46
CA ASP A 38 5.36 -57.00 5.67
C ASP A 38 4.92 -55.88 6.63
N ASP A 39 5.70 -54.81 6.76
CA ASP A 39 5.32 -53.65 7.58
C ASP A 39 4.18 -52.85 6.92
N ALA A 40 4.20 -52.76 5.59
CA ALA A 40 3.11 -52.15 4.82
C ALA A 40 1.80 -52.95 4.98
N ASP A 41 1.87 -54.28 4.97
CA ASP A 41 0.73 -55.19 5.18
C ASP A 41 0.21 -55.13 6.61
N LYS A 42 1.09 -54.98 7.62
CA LYS A 42 0.69 -54.74 9.02
C LYS A 42 -0.09 -53.44 9.14
N LEU A 43 0.46 -52.33 8.62
CA LEU A 43 -0.22 -51.04 8.64
C LEU A 43 -1.53 -51.09 7.85
N GLY A 44 -1.57 -51.83 6.74
CA GLY A 44 -2.76 -52.04 5.92
C GLY A 44 -3.90 -52.80 6.60
N LYS A 45 -3.69 -53.40 7.79
CA LYS A 45 -4.79 -53.96 8.61
C LYS A 45 -5.57 -52.89 9.36
N CYS A 46 -4.99 -51.70 9.52
CA CYS A 46 -5.64 -50.55 10.13
C CYS A 46 -6.50 -49.82 9.08
N THR A 47 -7.73 -49.44 9.44
CA THR A 47 -8.51 -48.47 8.66
C THR A 47 -8.02 -47.04 8.95
N GLU A 48 -7.73 -46.73 10.21
CA GLU A 48 -7.18 -45.46 10.65
C GLU A 48 -5.95 -45.72 11.52
N TYR A 49 -4.87 -44.95 11.31
CA TYR A 49 -3.67 -44.99 12.13
C TYR A 49 -3.51 -43.69 12.93
N THR A 50 -3.42 -43.81 14.25
CA THR A 50 -3.18 -42.66 15.14
C THR A 50 -1.70 -42.52 15.47
N GLY A 51 -1.05 -41.52 14.88
CA GLY A 51 0.39 -41.27 15.02
C GLY A 51 1.06 -40.95 13.69
N ASP A 52 2.39 -40.76 13.72
CA ASP A 52 3.19 -40.50 12.52
C ASP A 52 3.55 -41.83 11.82
N VAL A 53 3.58 -41.81 10.49
CA VAL A 53 4.02 -42.94 9.64
C VAL A 53 5.28 -42.53 8.89
N GLY A 54 6.32 -43.34 9.04
CA GLY A 54 7.64 -43.18 8.44
C GLY A 54 7.87 -44.13 7.27
N LEU A 55 8.46 -43.65 6.19
CA LEU A 55 9.04 -44.50 5.15
C LEU A 55 10.54 -44.62 5.42
N SER A 56 11.03 -45.85 5.64
CA SER A 56 12.46 -46.07 5.85
C SER A 56 13.22 -45.86 4.54
N PRO A 57 14.35 -45.12 4.55
CA PRO A 57 15.27 -45.08 3.42
C PRO A 57 15.81 -46.46 3.06
N SER A 58 15.94 -47.38 4.02
CA SER A 58 16.48 -48.73 3.78
C SER A 58 15.51 -49.67 3.04
N ALA A 59 14.26 -49.25 2.81
CA ALA A 59 13.28 -50.07 2.12
C ALA A 59 13.70 -50.40 0.67
N SER A 60 13.20 -51.53 0.15
CA SER A 60 13.53 -52.04 -1.18
C SER A 60 12.29 -52.43 -1.97
N GLY A 61 12.31 -52.22 -3.30
CA GLY A 61 11.26 -52.67 -4.20
C GLY A 61 10.03 -51.75 -4.22
N ASN A 62 8.85 -52.31 -4.50
CA ASN A 62 7.59 -51.57 -4.52
C ASN A 62 6.80 -51.90 -3.26
N LEU A 63 6.43 -50.87 -2.50
CA LEU A 63 5.62 -51.00 -1.31
C LEU A 63 4.18 -50.58 -1.60
N THR A 64 3.22 -51.39 -1.16
CA THR A 64 1.79 -51.10 -1.28
C THR A 64 1.09 -51.23 0.07
N VAL A 65 0.35 -50.21 0.48
CA VAL A 65 -0.53 -50.21 1.66
C VAL A 65 -1.99 -50.20 1.16
N SER A 66 -2.69 -51.33 1.27
CA SER A 66 -3.99 -51.53 0.62
C SER A 66 -5.22 -51.16 1.48
N GLY A 67 -5.12 -51.18 2.81
CA GLY A 67 -6.30 -51.03 3.69
C GLY A 67 -6.40 -49.73 4.49
N LEU A 68 -5.32 -48.96 4.60
CA LEU A 68 -5.29 -47.73 5.39
C LEU A 68 -6.02 -46.59 4.68
N GLU A 69 -7.00 -46.00 5.36
CA GLU A 69 -7.83 -44.90 4.87
C GLU A 69 -7.46 -43.54 5.49
N LYS A 70 -6.92 -43.51 6.71
CA LYS A 70 -6.64 -42.26 7.43
C LYS A 70 -5.38 -42.33 8.31
N ILE A 71 -4.63 -41.23 8.35
CA ILE A 71 -3.52 -41.00 9.28
C ILE A 71 -3.79 -39.70 10.06
N THR A 72 -3.77 -39.73 11.41
CA THR A 72 -3.96 -38.51 12.21
C THR A 72 -2.66 -37.72 12.43
N GLY A 73 -1.50 -38.36 12.28
CA GLY A 73 -0.19 -37.70 12.31
C GLY A 73 0.31 -37.31 10.91
N LYS A 74 1.63 -37.32 10.75
CA LYS A 74 2.36 -37.01 9.52
C LYS A 74 2.73 -38.30 8.77
N LEU A 75 2.77 -38.22 7.44
CA LEU A 75 3.43 -39.23 6.61
C LEU A 75 4.77 -38.66 6.15
N LEU A 76 5.88 -39.19 6.62
CA LEU A 76 7.22 -38.65 6.34
C LEU A 76 8.22 -39.73 5.91
N THR A 77 9.23 -39.35 5.15
CA THR A 77 10.48 -40.13 5.03
C THR A 77 11.34 -39.87 6.25
N GLU A 78 11.87 -40.92 6.90
CA GLU A 78 12.79 -40.73 8.03
C GLU A 78 14.12 -40.10 7.59
N SER A 79 14.68 -39.22 8.43
CA SER A 79 15.92 -38.49 8.12
C SER A 79 17.15 -39.40 8.12
N ALA A 80 17.82 -39.46 6.97
CA ALA A 80 19.25 -39.75 6.76
C ALA A 80 19.90 -40.84 7.65
N GLY A 81 19.90 -42.07 7.13
CA GLY A 81 20.77 -43.15 7.58
C GLY A 81 20.80 -44.22 6.50
N ASP A 82 21.89 -44.25 5.73
CA ASP A 82 22.14 -45.09 4.55
C ASP A 82 21.35 -44.78 3.26
N LYS A 83 22.08 -44.33 2.24
CA LYS A 83 21.63 -44.17 0.85
C LYS A 83 21.58 -45.49 0.08
N SER A 84 21.68 -46.63 0.76
CA SER A 84 21.56 -47.97 0.16
C SER A 84 20.12 -48.36 -0.21
N ALA A 85 19.21 -47.38 -0.19
CA ALA A 85 17.82 -47.49 -0.60
C ALA A 85 17.68 -48.05 -2.03
N SER A 86 16.89 -49.12 -2.17
CA SER A 86 16.43 -49.60 -3.48
C SER A 86 14.91 -49.49 -3.60
N LEU A 87 14.28 -48.64 -2.77
CA LEU A 87 12.85 -48.36 -2.84
C LEU A 87 12.55 -47.78 -4.22
N VAL A 88 11.75 -48.50 -4.99
CA VAL A 88 11.36 -48.16 -6.36
C VAL A 88 10.02 -47.43 -6.36
N GLY A 89 9.08 -47.78 -5.49
CA GLY A 89 7.83 -47.05 -5.42
C GLY A 89 7.01 -47.30 -4.17
N ILE A 90 6.10 -46.37 -3.89
CA ILE A 90 5.16 -46.42 -2.76
C ILE A 90 3.73 -46.13 -3.24
N THR A 91 2.81 -47.00 -2.85
CA THR A 91 1.37 -46.85 -3.12
C THR A 91 0.58 -46.94 -1.82
N PHE A 92 -0.31 -45.98 -1.58
CA PHE A 92 -1.37 -46.10 -0.57
C PHE A 92 -2.70 -46.13 -1.31
N GLU A 93 -3.31 -47.31 -1.47
CA GLU A 93 -4.45 -47.50 -2.38
C GLU A 93 -5.72 -46.80 -1.90
N LYS A 94 -5.94 -46.79 -0.57
CA LYS A 94 -7.18 -46.29 0.05
C LYS A 94 -7.00 -45.06 0.93
N LEU A 95 -5.77 -44.58 1.11
CA LEU A 95 -5.50 -43.45 2.00
C LEU A 95 -6.22 -42.20 1.48
N ALA A 96 -7.26 -41.79 2.20
CA ALA A 96 -8.15 -40.70 1.83
C ALA A 96 -7.79 -39.39 2.54
N ALA A 97 -7.23 -39.46 3.75
CA ALA A 97 -6.94 -38.28 4.56
C ALA A 97 -5.65 -38.42 5.40
N VAL A 98 -4.88 -37.34 5.49
CA VAL A 98 -3.77 -37.16 6.44
C VAL A 98 -4.01 -35.86 7.21
N GLU A 99 -4.23 -35.91 8.52
CA GLU A 99 -4.48 -34.69 9.32
C GLU A 99 -3.20 -33.84 9.46
N GLY A 100 -2.02 -34.46 9.48
CA GLY A 100 -0.73 -33.80 9.46
C GLY A 100 -0.22 -33.43 8.06
N SER A 101 1.10 -33.46 7.88
CA SER A 101 1.77 -33.18 6.60
C SER A 101 2.23 -34.47 5.92
N VAL A 102 2.33 -34.43 4.59
CA VAL A 102 2.94 -35.50 3.78
C VAL A 102 4.29 -35.01 3.29
N SER A 103 5.38 -35.70 3.61
CA SER A 103 6.75 -35.33 3.25
C SER A 103 7.53 -36.51 2.71
N VAL A 104 7.73 -36.56 1.39
CA VAL A 104 8.55 -37.59 0.74
C VAL A 104 9.82 -36.93 0.22
N SER A 105 10.97 -37.24 0.82
CA SER A 105 12.21 -36.59 0.44
C SER A 105 13.46 -37.46 0.53
N SER A 106 14.47 -37.10 -0.27
CA SER A 106 15.83 -37.66 -0.17
C SER A 106 15.94 -39.18 -0.38
N VAL A 107 15.12 -39.73 -1.29
CA VAL A 107 15.17 -41.16 -1.70
C VAL A 107 15.59 -41.24 -3.17
N ASP A 108 16.90 -41.46 -3.40
CA ASP A 108 17.51 -41.38 -4.73
C ASP A 108 16.98 -42.42 -5.73
N SER A 109 16.53 -43.59 -5.25
CA SER A 109 16.03 -44.71 -6.07
C SER A 109 14.54 -44.62 -6.42
N LEU A 110 13.77 -43.75 -5.75
CA LEU A 110 12.31 -43.75 -5.81
C LEU A 110 11.81 -43.28 -7.18
N GLN A 111 11.11 -44.16 -7.89
CA GLN A 111 10.62 -43.94 -9.26
C GLN A 111 9.14 -43.54 -9.32
N PHE A 112 8.29 -44.03 -8.40
CA PHE A 112 6.89 -43.63 -8.37
C PHE A 112 6.29 -43.46 -6.97
N VAL A 113 5.40 -42.48 -6.83
CA VAL A 113 4.58 -42.23 -5.63
C VAL A 113 3.12 -42.17 -6.07
N SER A 114 2.24 -42.96 -5.45
CA SER A 114 0.84 -43.08 -5.87
C SER A 114 -0.13 -43.16 -4.69
N PHE A 115 -0.86 -42.07 -4.43
CA PHE A 115 -1.94 -42.00 -3.44
C PHE A 115 -3.26 -41.68 -4.16
N PRO A 116 -3.87 -42.66 -4.85
CA PRO A 116 -5.04 -42.44 -5.70
C PRO A 116 -6.27 -41.93 -4.95
N ALA A 117 -6.47 -42.33 -3.69
CA ALA A 117 -7.63 -41.93 -2.88
C ALA A 117 -7.43 -40.64 -2.07
N LEU A 118 -6.20 -40.11 -1.99
CA LEU A 118 -5.87 -39.03 -1.06
C LEU A 118 -6.56 -37.72 -1.47
N ALA A 119 -7.51 -37.29 -0.65
CA ALA A 119 -8.36 -36.13 -0.90
C ALA A 119 -7.97 -34.91 -0.05
N THR A 120 -7.58 -35.14 1.21
CA THR A 120 -7.28 -34.07 2.17
C THR A 120 -5.93 -34.26 2.87
N VAL A 121 -5.18 -33.17 3.00
CA VAL A 121 -3.98 -33.09 3.85
C VAL A 121 -4.08 -31.84 4.70
N GLY A 122 -4.13 -31.96 6.03
CA GLY A 122 -4.29 -30.80 6.92
C GLY A 122 -3.06 -29.88 6.91
N GLY A 123 -1.88 -30.44 6.68
CA GLY A 123 -0.62 -29.70 6.55
C GLY A 123 -0.11 -29.59 5.11
N ALA A 124 1.21 -29.53 4.95
CA ALA A 124 1.86 -29.40 3.64
C ALA A 124 2.06 -30.76 2.96
N ILE A 125 1.96 -30.79 1.64
CA ILE A 125 2.53 -31.86 0.81
C ILE A 125 3.90 -31.38 0.31
N LYS A 126 4.98 -32.01 0.76
CA LYS A 126 6.36 -31.73 0.37
C LYS A 126 6.99 -32.95 -0.30
N ILE A 127 7.34 -32.82 -1.57
CA ILE A 127 8.00 -33.85 -2.36
C ILE A 127 9.31 -33.24 -2.85
N SER A 128 10.45 -33.69 -2.33
CA SER A 128 11.72 -32.99 -2.60
C SER A 128 12.94 -33.89 -2.69
N SER A 129 13.91 -33.54 -3.53
CA SER A 129 15.18 -34.27 -3.65
C SER A 129 14.97 -35.74 -4.06
N LEU A 130 14.26 -35.96 -5.17
CA LEU A 130 13.93 -37.29 -5.70
C LEU A 130 14.41 -37.41 -7.16
N PRO A 131 15.71 -37.64 -7.40
CA PRO A 131 16.30 -37.60 -8.74
C PRO A 131 15.82 -38.71 -9.70
N ALA A 132 15.30 -39.84 -9.19
CA ALA A 132 14.76 -40.93 -10.01
C ALA A 132 13.25 -40.88 -10.24
N LEU A 133 12.53 -39.97 -9.56
CA LEU A 133 11.07 -39.94 -9.59
C LEU A 133 10.59 -39.63 -11.02
N ASN A 134 9.78 -40.52 -11.59
CA ASN A 134 9.22 -40.38 -12.94
C ASN A 134 7.68 -40.31 -12.96
N THR A 135 7.02 -40.75 -11.88
CA THR A 135 5.56 -40.78 -11.78
C THR A 135 5.08 -40.31 -10.40
N LEU A 136 4.18 -39.32 -10.35
CA LEU A 136 3.48 -38.86 -9.15
C LEU A 136 1.97 -38.85 -9.38
N LYS A 137 1.21 -39.60 -8.56
CA LYS A 137 -0.25 -39.71 -8.68
C LYS A 137 -0.97 -39.33 -7.39
N LEU A 138 -1.61 -38.16 -7.39
CA LEU A 138 -2.49 -37.62 -6.35
C LEU A 138 -3.83 -37.11 -6.95
N PRO A 139 -4.55 -37.90 -7.75
CA PRO A 139 -5.69 -37.42 -8.55
C PRO A 139 -6.93 -37.00 -7.74
N SER A 140 -7.05 -37.38 -6.47
CA SER A 140 -8.23 -37.06 -5.65
C SER A 140 -8.06 -35.81 -4.78
N ILE A 141 -6.86 -35.21 -4.76
CA ILE A 141 -6.55 -34.13 -3.83
C ILE A 141 -7.36 -32.86 -4.18
N ASN A 142 -7.97 -32.25 -3.17
CA ASN A 142 -8.75 -31.01 -3.32
C ASN A 142 -8.54 -30.01 -2.17
N SER A 143 -8.06 -30.45 -1.00
CA SER A 143 -7.83 -29.59 0.16
C SER A 143 -6.46 -29.88 0.79
N ILE A 144 -5.62 -28.86 0.88
CA ILE A 144 -4.24 -28.94 1.38
C ILE A 144 -3.85 -27.67 2.15
N GLY A 145 -2.83 -27.76 3.02
CA GLY A 145 -2.20 -26.57 3.60
C GLY A 145 -1.31 -25.81 2.62
N SER A 146 -0.31 -26.49 2.03
CA SER A 146 0.59 -26.01 0.97
C SER A 146 1.12 -27.15 0.10
N PHE A 147 1.64 -26.84 -1.09
CA PHE A 147 2.22 -27.82 -2.01
C PHE A 147 3.64 -27.41 -2.41
N LYS A 148 4.63 -28.28 -2.18
CA LYS A 148 6.02 -28.06 -2.57
C LYS A 148 6.56 -29.29 -3.29
N LEU A 149 6.87 -29.16 -4.57
CA LEU A 149 7.47 -30.19 -5.41
C LEU A 149 8.79 -29.66 -5.98
N GLU A 150 9.90 -30.16 -5.45
CA GLU A 150 11.23 -29.58 -5.70
C GLU A 150 12.28 -30.63 -6.07
N SER A 151 13.14 -30.35 -7.04
CA SER A 151 14.27 -31.23 -7.39
C SER A 151 13.85 -32.67 -7.75
N ALA A 152 12.96 -32.78 -8.74
CA ALA A 152 12.51 -34.04 -9.35
C ALA A 152 12.65 -33.98 -10.88
N PRO A 153 13.87 -33.89 -11.43
CA PRO A 153 14.11 -33.58 -12.84
C PRO A 153 13.67 -34.67 -13.82
N LYS A 154 13.46 -35.91 -13.36
CA LYS A 154 12.96 -37.03 -14.19
C LYS A 154 11.44 -37.20 -14.13
N LEU A 155 10.72 -36.35 -13.40
CA LEU A 155 9.27 -36.48 -13.21
C LEU A 155 8.54 -36.05 -14.49
N LEU A 156 8.11 -37.03 -15.29
CA LEU A 156 7.41 -36.77 -16.55
C LEU A 156 5.89 -36.91 -16.41
N LYS A 157 5.42 -37.83 -15.54
CA LYS A 157 3.99 -38.12 -15.37
C LYS A 157 3.52 -37.63 -14.02
N MET A 158 2.68 -36.60 -14.02
CA MET A 158 2.09 -36.06 -12.80
C MET A 158 0.57 -35.95 -12.95
N SER A 159 -0.16 -36.38 -11.93
CA SER A 159 -1.60 -36.12 -11.81
C SER A 159 -1.89 -35.61 -10.40
N ILE A 160 -2.40 -34.38 -10.27
CA ILE A 160 -2.76 -33.77 -9.00
C ILE A 160 -4.15 -33.15 -9.17
N GLY A 161 -5.09 -33.58 -8.34
CA GLY A 161 -6.51 -33.21 -8.45
C GLY A 161 -7.21 -33.83 -9.67
N ASP A 162 -8.49 -33.50 -9.85
CA ASP A 162 -9.30 -34.05 -10.94
C ASP A 162 -8.95 -33.40 -12.29
N SER A 163 -8.11 -34.10 -13.06
CA SER A 163 -7.65 -33.67 -14.38
C SER A 163 -8.73 -33.67 -15.46
N LYS A 164 -9.91 -34.29 -15.23
CA LYS A 164 -11.00 -34.33 -16.22
C LYS A 164 -11.62 -32.95 -16.48
N HIS A 165 -11.42 -32.02 -15.55
CA HIS A 165 -11.98 -30.69 -15.63
C HIS A 165 -10.93 -29.62 -15.36
N ALA A 166 -9.79 -29.65 -16.07
CA ALA A 166 -8.76 -28.61 -16.03
C ALA A 166 -9.27 -27.16 -16.29
N LYS A 167 -10.57 -27.01 -16.58
CA LYS A 167 -11.33 -25.76 -16.73
C LYS A 167 -12.66 -25.82 -15.97
N SER A 168 -12.64 -26.12 -14.66
CA SER A 168 -13.86 -26.28 -13.86
C SER A 168 -14.17 -25.06 -13.01
N THR A 169 -15.40 -24.57 -13.07
CA THR A 169 -15.93 -23.60 -12.07
C THR A 169 -16.52 -24.32 -10.85
N ASP A 170 -16.57 -25.65 -10.84
CA ASP A 170 -17.04 -26.43 -9.70
C ASP A 170 -16.02 -26.30 -8.54
N SER A 171 -16.52 -26.08 -7.33
CA SER A 171 -15.70 -25.98 -6.12
C SER A 171 -15.05 -27.30 -5.71
N LYS A 172 -15.44 -28.42 -6.33
CA LYS A 172 -14.98 -29.77 -5.99
C LYS A 172 -13.79 -30.27 -6.81
N ILE A 173 -13.24 -29.48 -7.73
CA ILE A 173 -12.24 -29.92 -8.72
C ILE A 173 -11.02 -28.99 -8.71
N GLY A 174 -9.80 -29.54 -8.58
CA GLY A 174 -8.52 -28.81 -8.51
C GLY A 174 -8.05 -28.48 -7.08
N LEU A 175 -6.89 -27.83 -6.94
CA LEU A 175 -6.35 -27.36 -5.65
C LEU A 175 -6.97 -26.03 -5.19
N LYS A 176 -8.29 -26.02 -4.96
CA LYS A 176 -9.04 -24.79 -4.63
C LYS A 176 -9.06 -24.44 -3.13
N HIS A 177 -8.85 -25.40 -2.23
CA HIS A 177 -8.94 -25.16 -0.79
C HIS A 177 -7.57 -25.20 -0.12
N ILE A 178 -6.78 -24.13 -0.32
CA ILE A 178 -5.51 -23.93 0.39
C ILE A 178 -5.81 -23.36 1.77
N THR A 179 -5.87 -24.21 2.79
CA THR A 179 -6.38 -23.88 4.15
C THR A 179 -5.29 -23.54 5.17
N GLY A 180 -4.01 -23.58 4.79
CA GLY A 180 -2.91 -23.34 5.72
C GLY A 180 -2.98 -21.95 6.36
N GLU A 181 -3.08 -21.86 7.68
CA GLU A 181 -3.23 -20.56 8.38
C GLU A 181 -2.00 -19.64 8.26
N SER A 182 -0.82 -20.16 7.85
CA SER A 182 0.45 -19.40 7.83
C SER A 182 1.34 -19.56 6.57
N ASP A 183 1.31 -20.71 5.87
CA ASP A 183 2.08 -20.96 4.65
C ASP A 183 1.16 -21.55 3.56
N ARG A 184 0.57 -20.67 2.73
CA ARG A 184 -0.35 -21.00 1.63
C ARG A 184 0.37 -20.96 0.28
N SER A 185 1.55 -21.58 0.21
CA SER A 185 2.40 -21.55 -0.97
C SER A 185 2.23 -22.78 -1.87
N ILE A 186 2.36 -22.56 -3.18
CA ILE A 186 2.48 -23.61 -4.19
C ILE A 186 3.80 -23.40 -4.92
N VAL A 187 4.72 -24.35 -4.75
CA VAL A 187 6.07 -24.29 -5.30
C VAL A 187 6.31 -25.54 -6.15
N VAL A 188 6.60 -25.35 -7.43
CA VAL A 188 7.05 -26.41 -8.34
C VAL A 188 8.37 -25.95 -8.96
N LYS A 189 9.48 -26.55 -8.52
CA LYS A 189 10.82 -26.06 -8.85
C LYS A 189 11.78 -27.18 -9.25
N ASN A 190 12.49 -27.02 -10.37
CA ASN A 190 13.46 -28.02 -10.85
C ASN A 190 12.82 -29.40 -11.06
N VAL A 191 11.75 -29.42 -11.87
CA VAL A 191 10.90 -30.61 -12.11
C VAL A 191 10.76 -30.84 -13.61
N GLY A 192 10.85 -32.11 -14.05
CA GLY A 192 10.83 -32.49 -15.46
C GLY A 192 9.45 -32.55 -16.13
N VAL A 193 8.39 -32.02 -15.52
CA VAL A 193 7.01 -32.15 -16.03
C VAL A 193 6.81 -31.38 -17.33
N ASP A 194 5.98 -31.92 -18.22
CA ASP A 194 5.60 -31.30 -19.50
C ASP A 194 4.22 -30.60 -19.47
N SER A 195 3.43 -30.85 -18.43
CA SER A 195 2.15 -30.21 -18.14
C SER A 195 1.92 -30.03 -16.64
N LEU A 196 1.25 -28.94 -16.28
CA LEU A 196 0.74 -28.64 -14.95
C LEU A 196 -0.79 -28.52 -14.92
N ASP A 197 -1.47 -28.98 -15.97
CA ASP A 197 -2.93 -28.92 -16.06
C ASP A 197 -3.58 -29.72 -14.91
N GLY A 198 -4.58 -29.13 -14.25
CA GLY A 198 -5.25 -29.70 -13.07
C GLY A 198 -4.60 -29.32 -11.72
N LEU A 199 -3.35 -28.86 -11.71
CA LEU A 199 -2.71 -28.33 -10.51
C LEU A 199 -3.15 -26.89 -10.19
N LEU A 200 -3.37 -26.07 -11.22
CA LEU A 200 -3.34 -24.60 -11.11
C LEU A 200 -4.72 -23.93 -11.17
N ASP A 201 -5.73 -24.56 -10.57
CA ASP A 201 -7.01 -23.92 -10.26
C ASP A 201 -7.01 -23.51 -8.77
N LEU A 202 -6.38 -22.37 -8.48
CA LEU A 202 -5.89 -22.00 -7.15
C LEU A 202 -6.66 -20.79 -6.59
N TYR A 203 -6.95 -20.85 -5.30
CA TYR A 203 -7.67 -19.80 -4.59
C TYR A 203 -6.93 -19.44 -3.30
N ASN A 204 -6.82 -18.14 -3.00
CA ASN A 204 -6.31 -17.61 -1.74
C ASN A 204 -4.87 -18.05 -1.36
N ALA A 205 -4.00 -18.28 -2.35
CA ALA A 205 -2.58 -18.57 -2.10
C ALA A 205 -1.79 -17.28 -1.83
N THR A 206 -0.76 -17.35 -0.98
CA THR A 206 0.16 -16.22 -0.80
C THR A 206 1.24 -16.19 -1.89
N LEU A 207 1.68 -17.37 -2.36
CA LEU A 207 2.73 -17.49 -3.37
C LEU A 207 2.46 -18.66 -4.30
N VAL A 208 2.58 -18.43 -5.61
CA VAL A 208 2.69 -19.48 -6.63
C VAL A 208 4.05 -19.34 -7.32
N ASP A 209 4.96 -20.29 -7.16
CA ASP A 209 6.31 -20.27 -7.76
C ASP A 209 6.50 -21.49 -8.68
N LEU A 210 6.56 -21.24 -9.99
CA LEU A 210 6.77 -22.24 -11.05
C LEU A 210 8.10 -21.92 -11.75
N SER A 211 9.18 -22.58 -11.35
CA SER A 211 10.53 -22.20 -11.77
C SER A 211 11.37 -23.41 -12.18
N GLU A 212 12.28 -23.22 -13.15
CA GLU A 212 13.23 -24.28 -13.56
C GLU A 212 12.50 -25.55 -14.06
N LEU A 213 11.52 -25.38 -14.96
CA LEU A 213 10.71 -26.47 -15.51
C LEU A 213 11.09 -26.73 -16.98
N PRO A 214 12.16 -27.50 -17.26
CA PRO A 214 12.80 -27.57 -18.59
C PRO A 214 11.93 -28.19 -19.68
N ASN A 215 10.92 -28.99 -19.33
CA ASN A 215 10.04 -29.66 -20.29
C ASN A 215 8.68 -28.95 -20.43
N LEU A 216 8.40 -27.94 -19.61
CA LEU A 216 7.13 -27.22 -19.62
C LEU A 216 7.15 -26.14 -20.70
N ASN A 217 6.40 -26.35 -21.77
CA ASN A 217 6.27 -25.38 -22.87
C ASN A 217 4.98 -24.56 -22.80
N ARG A 218 4.02 -25.00 -21.96
CA ARG A 218 2.72 -24.34 -21.80
C ARG A 218 2.25 -24.48 -20.36
N VAL A 219 1.66 -23.40 -19.83
CA VAL A 219 0.91 -23.44 -18.57
C VAL A 219 -0.40 -22.69 -18.70
N ILE A 220 -1.48 -23.24 -18.16
CA ILE A 220 -2.78 -22.58 -18.04
C ILE A 220 -3.02 -22.27 -16.57
N LEU A 221 -3.33 -21.01 -16.27
CA LEU A 221 -3.50 -20.48 -14.93
C LEU A 221 -4.95 -20.08 -14.70
N SER A 222 -5.54 -20.60 -13.62
CA SER A 222 -6.81 -20.15 -13.06
C SER A 222 -6.55 -19.78 -11.61
N LEU A 223 -6.28 -18.49 -11.35
CA LEU A 223 -5.72 -18.01 -10.09
C LEU A 223 -6.60 -16.91 -9.48
N TRP A 224 -7.10 -17.12 -8.26
CA TRP A 224 -7.98 -16.16 -7.61
C TRP A 224 -7.42 -15.73 -6.25
N HIS A 225 -7.25 -14.41 -6.06
CA HIS A 225 -6.74 -13.78 -4.83
C HIS A 225 -5.34 -14.29 -4.43
N ILE A 226 -4.34 -13.93 -5.24
CA ILE A 226 -2.94 -14.34 -5.04
C ILE A 226 -2.06 -13.13 -4.76
N ASP A 227 -1.24 -13.17 -3.72
CA ASP A 227 -0.34 -12.04 -3.41
C ASP A 227 0.82 -11.97 -4.43
N GLU A 228 1.51 -13.08 -4.69
CA GLU A 228 2.61 -13.16 -5.68
C GLU A 228 2.54 -14.43 -6.56
N VAL A 229 2.70 -14.24 -7.86
CA VAL A 229 2.89 -15.31 -8.85
C VAL A 229 4.26 -15.13 -9.48
N ARG A 230 5.12 -16.15 -9.39
CA ARG A 230 6.46 -16.19 -9.99
C ARG A 230 6.54 -17.33 -11.00
N ILE A 231 6.90 -17.01 -12.24
CA ILE A 231 7.08 -18.01 -13.30
C ILE A 231 8.42 -17.80 -13.98
N ARG A 232 9.30 -18.80 -13.88
CA ARG A 232 10.61 -18.82 -14.56
C ARG A 232 10.67 -20.00 -15.52
N GLY A 233 10.57 -19.71 -16.81
CA GLY A 233 10.60 -20.69 -17.88
C GLY A 233 11.98 -20.89 -18.52
N ASN A 234 12.08 -21.91 -19.37
CA ASN A 234 13.27 -22.28 -20.14
C ASN A 234 13.46 -21.47 -21.44
N GLY A 235 12.75 -20.36 -21.57
CA GLY A 235 12.74 -19.49 -22.73
C GLY A 235 11.73 -19.86 -23.83
N ASN A 236 11.06 -21.02 -23.75
CA ASN A 236 10.03 -21.46 -24.70
C ASN A 236 8.62 -21.56 -24.08
N LEU A 237 8.48 -21.27 -22.79
CA LEU A 237 7.22 -21.36 -22.06
C LEU A 237 6.20 -20.33 -22.54
N THR A 238 4.97 -20.78 -22.82
CA THR A 238 3.80 -19.92 -23.06
C THR A 238 2.85 -19.96 -21.86
N VAL A 239 2.52 -18.79 -21.31
CA VAL A 239 1.62 -18.63 -20.16
C VAL A 239 0.23 -18.20 -20.63
N TYR A 240 -0.78 -19.02 -20.39
CA TYR A 240 -2.18 -18.67 -20.56
C TYR A 240 -2.78 -18.41 -19.18
N MET A 241 -3.53 -17.33 -18.98
CA MET A 241 -4.48 -17.25 -17.86
C MET A 241 -5.87 -17.21 -18.45
N TRP A 242 -6.78 -17.95 -17.83
CA TRP A 242 -8.12 -18.15 -18.37
C TRP A 242 -9.14 -17.42 -17.51
N GLU A 243 -9.80 -16.42 -18.10
CA GLU A 243 -11.02 -15.82 -17.56
C GLU A 243 -12.16 -16.31 -18.46
N LYS A 244 -12.97 -17.26 -17.99
CA LYS A 244 -14.21 -17.56 -18.72
C LYS A 244 -15.09 -16.34 -18.53
N ALA A 245 -15.62 -15.78 -19.62
CA ALA A 245 -16.75 -14.86 -19.60
C ALA A 245 -17.97 -15.59 -19.01
N THR A 246 -17.97 -15.79 -17.70
CA THR A 246 -19.17 -16.04 -16.93
C THR A 246 -19.89 -14.71 -16.82
N THR A 247 -21.20 -14.73 -16.97
CA THR A 247 -22.08 -13.56 -16.74
C THR A 247 -21.97 -13.00 -15.31
N GLU A 248 -21.20 -13.67 -14.44
CA GLU A 248 -20.79 -13.22 -13.12
C GLU A 248 -19.35 -12.66 -13.19
N THR A 249 -19.22 -11.40 -12.80
CA THR A 249 -18.00 -10.59 -12.74
C THR A 249 -17.03 -11.09 -11.65
N VAL A 250 -16.44 -12.26 -11.85
CA VAL A 250 -15.44 -12.80 -10.93
C VAL A 250 -14.05 -12.33 -11.40
N GLN A 251 -13.51 -11.30 -10.74
CA GLN A 251 -12.21 -10.71 -11.10
C GLN A 251 -11.06 -11.52 -10.48
N LEU A 252 -10.13 -11.96 -11.33
CA LEU A 252 -8.83 -12.51 -10.91
C LEU A 252 -7.97 -11.37 -10.34
N ASP A 253 -7.60 -11.41 -9.06
CA ASP A 253 -6.81 -10.37 -8.39
C ASP A 253 -5.41 -10.90 -8.00
N ILE A 254 -4.37 -10.29 -8.56
CA ILE A 254 -2.96 -10.64 -8.36
C ILE A 254 -2.19 -9.41 -7.89
N GLY A 255 -1.58 -9.49 -6.71
CA GLY A 255 -0.74 -8.42 -6.17
C GLY A 255 0.52 -8.19 -7.01
N LYS A 256 1.29 -9.25 -7.29
CA LYS A 256 2.51 -9.21 -8.11
C LYS A 256 2.58 -10.40 -9.06
N PHE A 257 2.78 -10.13 -10.35
CA PHE A 257 3.05 -11.14 -11.37
C PHE A 257 4.47 -10.96 -11.91
N ASP A 258 5.36 -11.92 -11.61
CA ASP A 258 6.79 -11.88 -11.88
C ASP A 258 7.20 -13.00 -12.84
N ILE A 259 7.65 -12.64 -14.04
CA ILE A 259 8.00 -13.60 -15.08
C ILE A 259 9.44 -13.46 -15.57
N GLY A 260 10.07 -14.59 -15.92
CA GLY A 260 11.37 -14.67 -16.59
C GLY A 260 11.46 -15.95 -17.44
N GLY A 261 12.28 -15.96 -18.48
CA GLY A 261 12.36 -17.08 -19.44
C GLY A 261 11.01 -17.58 -20.01
N VAL A 262 10.02 -16.70 -20.14
CA VAL A 262 8.72 -16.93 -20.79
C VAL A 262 8.76 -16.36 -22.20
N LYS A 263 8.37 -17.16 -23.19
CA LYS A 263 8.34 -16.77 -24.60
C LYS A 263 7.12 -15.93 -24.96
N HIS A 264 5.96 -16.31 -24.43
CA HIS A 264 4.68 -15.68 -24.74
C HIS A 264 3.78 -15.66 -23.50
N ILE A 265 2.99 -14.60 -23.39
CA ILE A 265 1.85 -14.52 -22.50
C ILE A 265 0.61 -14.38 -23.39
N SER A 266 -0.44 -15.13 -23.08
CA SER A 266 -1.71 -14.99 -23.79
C SER A 266 -2.21 -13.55 -23.62
N PRO A 267 -2.68 -12.90 -24.69
CA PRO A 267 -3.20 -11.53 -24.60
C PRO A 267 -4.66 -11.47 -24.11
N CYS A 268 -5.32 -12.61 -23.92
CA CYS A 268 -6.71 -12.72 -23.48
C CYS A 268 -6.88 -12.54 -21.95
N LEU A 269 -5.92 -11.87 -21.33
CA LEU A 269 -5.92 -11.61 -19.90
C LEU A 269 -6.80 -10.40 -19.66
N SER A 270 -7.76 -10.46 -18.75
CA SER A 270 -8.37 -9.23 -18.22
C SER A 270 -8.35 -9.22 -16.69
N SER A 271 -7.38 -9.93 -16.13
CA SER A 271 -7.11 -10.00 -14.70
C SER A 271 -6.71 -8.64 -14.14
N ASN A 272 -7.06 -8.42 -12.87
CA ASN A 272 -6.55 -7.32 -12.07
C ASN A 272 -5.14 -7.70 -11.59
N VAL A 273 -4.10 -7.04 -12.11
CA VAL A 273 -2.70 -7.28 -11.74
C VAL A 273 -2.10 -5.95 -11.31
N GLN A 274 -1.72 -5.81 -10.04
CA GLN A 274 -1.23 -4.52 -9.54
C GLN A 274 0.24 -4.25 -9.91
N ASN A 275 1.09 -5.27 -9.86
CA ASN A 275 2.52 -5.15 -10.19
C ASN A 275 2.91 -6.22 -11.22
N PHE A 276 3.28 -5.82 -12.43
CA PHE A 276 3.79 -6.72 -13.46
C PHE A 276 5.30 -6.53 -13.64
N VAL A 277 6.05 -7.60 -13.39
CA VAL A 277 7.52 -7.61 -13.36
C VAL A 277 8.03 -8.65 -14.37
N VAL A 278 8.87 -8.21 -15.29
CA VAL A 278 9.50 -9.03 -16.32
C VAL A 278 11.00 -8.86 -16.19
N VAL A 279 11.70 -9.88 -15.72
CA VAL A 279 13.15 -9.83 -15.48
C VAL A 279 13.81 -11.07 -16.05
N ASN A 280 14.94 -10.89 -16.73
CA ASN A 280 15.73 -11.97 -17.36
C ASN A 280 14.85 -12.86 -18.24
N ASN A 281 14.22 -12.22 -19.23
CA ASN A 281 13.23 -12.85 -20.10
C ASN A 281 13.77 -13.06 -21.52
N THR A 282 13.14 -13.96 -22.28
CA THR A 282 13.57 -14.32 -23.65
C THR A 282 12.54 -13.96 -24.72
N ALA A 283 11.36 -13.48 -24.32
CA ALA A 283 10.31 -13.11 -25.27
C ALA A 283 10.79 -12.01 -26.22
N GLU A 284 10.60 -12.24 -27.52
CA GLU A 284 10.72 -11.17 -28.53
C GLU A 284 9.50 -10.25 -28.53
N TYR A 285 8.32 -10.78 -28.17
CA TYR A 285 7.05 -10.06 -28.16
C TYR A 285 6.30 -10.39 -26.87
N LEU A 286 5.98 -9.36 -26.09
CA LEU A 286 5.18 -9.49 -24.88
C LEU A 286 3.88 -8.71 -25.04
N ARG A 287 2.77 -9.46 -25.03
CA ARG A 287 1.41 -8.92 -25.05
C ARG A 287 0.74 -9.15 -23.71
N PHE A 288 0.03 -8.14 -23.19
CA PHE A 288 -0.69 -8.25 -21.92
C PHE A 288 -1.90 -7.30 -21.88
N ASP A 289 -2.96 -7.70 -21.19
CA ASP A 289 -4.10 -6.85 -20.85
C ASP A 289 -4.37 -7.04 -19.35
N PHE A 290 -3.99 -6.04 -18.57
CA PHE A 290 -4.12 -6.08 -17.11
C PHE A 290 -4.90 -4.87 -16.65
N ARG A 291 -5.93 -5.11 -15.83
CA ARG A 291 -6.68 -4.06 -15.14
C ARG A 291 -5.95 -3.69 -13.85
N GLY A 292 -6.12 -2.44 -13.39
CA GLY A 292 -5.60 -2.01 -12.08
C GLY A 292 -4.07 -2.01 -11.95
N LEU A 293 -3.34 -2.08 -13.07
CA LEU A 293 -1.88 -2.09 -13.10
C LEU A 293 -1.31 -0.78 -12.57
N GLN A 294 -0.60 -0.86 -11.45
CA GLN A 294 0.04 0.27 -10.77
C GLN A 294 1.54 0.33 -11.09
N ARG A 295 2.21 -0.82 -11.26
CA ARG A 295 3.63 -0.88 -11.57
C ARG A 295 3.91 -1.83 -12.72
N LEU A 296 4.64 -1.36 -13.72
CA LEU A 296 5.23 -2.15 -14.78
C LEU A 296 6.76 -2.07 -14.70
N GLU A 297 7.43 -3.20 -14.61
CA GLU A 297 8.89 -3.29 -14.61
C GLU A 297 9.34 -4.31 -15.65
N VAL A 298 10.12 -3.88 -16.65
CA VAL A 298 10.75 -4.74 -17.65
C VAL A 298 12.24 -4.50 -17.65
N ARG A 299 13.02 -5.49 -17.21
CA ARG A 299 14.48 -5.39 -17.15
C ARG A 299 15.14 -6.62 -17.75
N GLU A 300 16.31 -6.43 -18.34
CA GLU A 300 17.19 -7.53 -18.75
C GLU A 300 16.52 -8.50 -19.73
N ASN A 301 15.80 -8.00 -20.74
CA ASN A 301 15.32 -8.80 -21.87
C ASN A 301 15.93 -8.26 -23.18
N PRO A 302 17.16 -8.69 -23.53
CA PRO A 302 17.87 -8.16 -24.68
C PRO A 302 17.20 -8.48 -26.02
N ASN A 303 16.40 -9.55 -26.08
CA ASN A 303 15.70 -9.99 -27.28
C ASN A 303 14.33 -9.33 -27.45
N LEU A 304 13.85 -8.57 -26.45
CA LEU A 304 12.52 -7.98 -26.50
C LEU A 304 12.48 -6.94 -27.61
N LYS A 305 11.74 -7.24 -28.67
CA LYS A 305 11.52 -6.32 -29.80
C LYS A 305 10.28 -5.47 -29.57
N ARG A 306 9.24 -6.02 -28.93
CA ARG A 306 7.96 -5.32 -28.70
C ARG A 306 7.31 -5.63 -27.35
N LEU A 307 6.80 -4.57 -26.73
CA LEU A 307 5.97 -4.60 -25.53
C LEU A 307 4.60 -3.97 -25.84
N ILE A 308 3.54 -4.77 -25.73
CA ILE A 308 2.24 -4.50 -26.33
C ILE A 308 1.16 -4.63 -25.27
N PRO A 309 0.68 -3.51 -24.70
CA PRO A 309 -0.46 -3.56 -23.82
C PRO A 309 -1.75 -3.53 -24.67
N TRP A 310 -2.65 -4.46 -24.43
CA TRP A 310 -3.94 -4.58 -25.10
C TRP A 310 -5.04 -4.11 -24.16
N GLY A 311 -6.04 -3.38 -24.65
CA GLY A 311 -7.16 -2.90 -23.84
C GLY A 311 -8.43 -2.79 -24.66
N GLY A 312 -9.52 -3.36 -24.15
CA GLY A 312 -10.86 -3.17 -24.69
C GLY A 312 -11.23 -1.68 -24.81
N SER A 313 -12.28 -1.37 -25.56
CA SER A 313 -12.68 -0.01 -26.00
C SER A 313 -12.87 1.08 -24.92
N SER A 314 -12.72 0.80 -23.62
CA SER A 314 -12.82 1.75 -22.52
C SER A 314 -11.44 2.18 -22.01
N LEU A 315 -11.08 3.44 -22.27
CA LEU A 315 -9.88 4.18 -21.84
C LEU A 315 -9.67 4.31 -20.31
N THR A 316 -10.43 3.59 -19.47
CA THR A 316 -10.68 3.96 -18.06
C THR A 316 -10.03 3.07 -17.02
N ASN A 317 -9.32 2.01 -17.40
CA ASN A 317 -9.01 0.91 -16.46
C ASN A 317 -7.53 0.80 -16.03
N TRP A 318 -6.67 1.75 -16.45
CA TRP A 318 -5.23 1.71 -16.20
C TRP A 318 -4.81 2.85 -15.27
N TRP A 319 -4.54 2.52 -14.01
CA TRP A 319 -4.07 3.44 -12.96
C TRP A 319 -2.56 3.27 -12.71
N PHE A 320 -1.74 3.40 -13.75
CA PHE A 320 -0.28 3.26 -13.62
C PHE A 320 0.30 4.36 -12.76
N GLN A 321 1.05 3.96 -11.73
CA GLN A 321 1.89 4.88 -10.97
C GLN A 321 3.33 4.83 -11.44
N ASN A 322 3.87 3.65 -11.75
CA ASN A 322 5.30 3.48 -11.99
C ASN A 322 5.58 2.61 -13.24
N ILE A 323 6.40 3.11 -14.16
CA ILE A 323 6.91 2.36 -15.31
C ILE A 323 8.44 2.37 -15.25
N THR A 324 9.04 1.19 -15.31
CA THR A 324 10.49 1.05 -15.47
C THR A 324 10.83 0.06 -16.56
N ILE A 325 11.51 0.50 -17.60
CA ILE A 325 12.02 -0.33 -18.70
C ILE A 325 13.53 -0.10 -18.77
N LYS A 326 14.35 -1.11 -18.52
CA LYS A 326 15.83 -0.97 -18.50
C LYS A 326 16.55 -2.13 -19.18
N ASN A 327 17.68 -1.85 -19.82
CA ASN A 327 18.55 -2.87 -20.41
C ASN A 327 17.83 -3.75 -21.45
N ASN A 328 17.02 -3.14 -22.33
CA ASN A 328 16.32 -3.82 -23.43
C ASN A 328 16.68 -3.15 -24.78
N PRO A 329 17.91 -3.33 -25.30
CA PRO A 329 18.42 -2.57 -26.44
C PRO A 329 17.65 -2.78 -27.77
N GLU A 330 17.03 -3.95 -27.97
CA GLU A 330 16.24 -4.23 -29.17
C GLU A 330 14.79 -3.75 -29.08
N LEU A 331 14.35 -3.27 -27.92
CA LEU A 331 12.96 -2.89 -27.70
C LEU A 331 12.65 -1.62 -28.47
N LEU A 332 11.76 -1.73 -29.45
CA LEU A 332 11.16 -0.61 -30.15
C LEU A 332 9.73 -0.38 -29.66
N LEU A 333 9.50 0.75 -28.99
CA LEU A 333 8.18 1.26 -28.67
C LEU A 333 7.66 2.07 -29.86
N ALA A 334 6.74 1.49 -30.64
CA ALA A 334 6.12 2.11 -31.81
C ALA A 334 4.61 1.81 -31.83
N TYR A 335 3.87 2.56 -32.66
CA TYR A 335 2.51 2.14 -33.05
C TYR A 335 2.58 0.77 -33.68
N ASP A 336 1.55 -0.07 -33.48
CA ASP A 336 1.55 -1.39 -34.09
C ASP A 336 1.65 -1.23 -35.61
N PRO A 337 2.75 -1.64 -36.26
CA PRO A 337 2.69 -1.83 -37.69
C PRO A 337 1.74 -2.99 -37.99
N PRO A 338 1.14 -3.02 -39.19
CA PRO A 338 0.35 -4.15 -39.62
C PRO A 338 1.09 -5.45 -39.32
N ARG A 339 0.34 -6.40 -38.77
CA ARG A 339 0.83 -7.68 -38.29
C ARG A 339 1.91 -8.26 -39.19
N SER A 340 3.11 -8.43 -38.65
CA SER A 340 4.20 -9.10 -39.36
C SER A 340 3.76 -10.52 -39.72
N SER A 341 4.16 -11.01 -40.89
CA SER A 341 3.98 -12.43 -41.26
C SER A 341 4.71 -13.40 -40.31
N SER A 342 5.59 -12.89 -39.45
CA SER A 342 6.28 -13.63 -38.39
C SER A 342 5.53 -13.65 -37.05
N ASP A 343 4.39 -12.97 -36.92
CA ASP A 343 3.59 -13.01 -35.70
C ASP A 343 2.79 -14.32 -35.62
N THR A 344 3.17 -15.18 -34.69
CA THR A 344 2.68 -16.57 -34.60
C THR A 344 1.40 -16.73 -33.77
N LEU A 345 0.81 -15.66 -33.24
CA LEU A 345 -0.45 -15.78 -32.49
C LEU A 345 -1.58 -16.26 -33.42
N THR A 346 -2.41 -17.18 -32.96
CA THR A 346 -3.53 -17.70 -33.73
C THR A 346 -4.85 -17.29 -33.07
N ALA A 347 -5.98 -17.40 -33.78
CA ALA A 347 -7.29 -17.16 -33.20
C ALA A 347 -7.58 -18.10 -32.01
N ASN A 348 -6.89 -19.24 -31.92
CA ASN A 348 -6.96 -20.14 -30.78
C ASN A 348 -6.30 -19.59 -29.51
N ASP A 349 -5.36 -18.66 -29.65
CA ASP A 349 -4.65 -18.05 -28.51
C ASP A 349 -5.46 -16.90 -27.88
N CYS A 350 -6.29 -16.23 -28.67
CA CYS A 350 -7.27 -15.24 -28.21
C CYS A 350 -8.32 -14.88 -29.28
N PRO A 351 -9.51 -15.52 -29.28
CA PRO A 351 -10.53 -15.32 -30.33
C PRO A 351 -11.01 -13.87 -30.44
N TYR A 352 -11.18 -13.20 -29.29
CA TYR A 352 -11.67 -11.81 -29.20
C TYR A 352 -10.69 -10.77 -29.75
N MET A 353 -9.39 -11.07 -29.79
CA MET A 353 -8.41 -10.15 -30.39
C MET A 353 -8.58 -10.06 -31.91
N PHE A 354 -9.01 -11.14 -32.57
CA PHE A 354 -9.11 -11.19 -34.03
C PHE A 354 -10.35 -10.48 -34.59
N GLU A 355 -11.39 -10.27 -33.78
CA GLU A 355 -12.62 -9.60 -34.21
C GLU A 355 -12.51 -8.07 -34.22
N HIS A 356 -11.52 -7.50 -33.52
CA HIS A 356 -11.30 -6.06 -33.46
C HIS A 356 -10.16 -5.63 -34.39
N SER A 357 -10.52 -5.06 -35.54
CA SER A 357 -9.61 -4.53 -36.56
C SER A 357 -9.00 -3.17 -36.23
N GLU A 358 -9.29 -2.61 -35.06
CA GLU A 358 -8.77 -1.31 -34.63
C GLU A 358 -7.66 -1.54 -33.61
N ASP A 359 -6.41 -1.44 -34.09
CA ASP A 359 -5.18 -1.44 -33.29
C ASP A 359 -5.16 -0.25 -32.30
N LYS A 360 -5.95 -0.35 -31.23
CA LYS A 360 -6.04 0.66 -30.18
C LYS A 360 -4.93 0.46 -29.17
N PHE A 361 -3.68 0.65 -29.61
CA PHE A 361 -2.56 0.88 -28.71
C PHE A 361 -2.76 2.19 -27.95
N ARG A 362 -3.02 2.12 -26.65
CA ARG A 362 -3.23 3.31 -25.83
C ARG A 362 -2.54 3.18 -24.49
N TRP A 363 -1.26 3.55 -24.45
CA TRP A 363 -0.59 3.94 -23.21
C TRP A 363 -1.15 5.28 -22.73
N LEU A 364 -2.40 5.33 -22.28
CA LEU A 364 -2.99 6.54 -21.66
C LEU A 364 -3.36 6.26 -20.20
N PRO A 365 -2.37 6.18 -19.29
CA PRO A 365 -2.67 6.08 -17.87
C PRO A 365 -3.20 7.39 -17.29
N TRP A 366 -3.92 7.24 -16.20
CA TRP A 366 -4.31 8.34 -15.32
C TRP A 366 -3.35 8.41 -14.13
N ASP A 367 -2.78 9.59 -13.85
CA ASP A 367 -1.93 9.91 -12.68
C ASP A 367 -0.66 9.05 -12.48
N MET A 368 0.38 9.30 -13.29
CA MET A 368 1.69 8.65 -13.13
C MET A 368 2.57 9.34 -12.09
N LYS A 369 3.40 8.57 -11.39
CA LYS A 369 4.46 9.07 -10.49
C LYS A 369 5.82 9.00 -11.18
N THR A 370 6.22 7.82 -11.63
CA THR A 370 7.54 7.60 -12.24
C THR A 370 7.46 6.90 -13.58
N ILE A 371 8.20 7.42 -14.56
CA ILE A 371 8.46 6.81 -15.86
C ILE A 371 9.97 6.80 -16.03
N ASP A 372 10.55 5.63 -16.21
CA ASP A 372 11.98 5.46 -16.46
C ASP A 372 12.19 4.41 -17.54
N ILE A 373 12.35 4.86 -18.79
CA ILE A 373 12.42 4.02 -19.99
C ILE A 373 13.80 4.15 -20.61
N ASP A 374 14.43 3.02 -20.88
CA ASP A 374 15.64 2.85 -21.67
C ASP A 374 15.35 1.83 -22.78
N ALA A 375 14.89 2.34 -23.92
CA ALA A 375 14.41 1.58 -25.08
C ALA A 375 14.38 2.48 -26.32
N ASN A 376 14.42 1.90 -27.52
CA ASN A 376 14.18 2.67 -28.74
C ASN A 376 12.69 3.04 -28.84
N ILE A 377 12.39 4.29 -29.19
CA ILE A 377 11.01 4.77 -29.33
C ILE A 377 10.86 5.42 -30.70
N ASP A 378 9.79 5.07 -31.42
CA ASP A 378 9.44 5.73 -32.68
C ASP A 378 8.94 7.15 -32.44
N ASN A 379 9.38 8.11 -33.25
CA ASN A 379 9.03 9.52 -33.07
C ASN A 379 7.54 9.80 -33.33
N THR A 380 6.92 9.10 -34.29
CA THR A 380 5.48 9.25 -34.58
C THR A 380 4.67 8.73 -33.41
N TYR A 381 5.06 7.58 -32.88
CA TYR A 381 4.50 7.01 -31.67
C TYR A 381 4.62 7.96 -30.47
N PHE A 382 5.83 8.42 -30.16
CA PHE A 382 6.08 9.30 -29.03
C PHE A 382 5.35 10.65 -29.17
N SER A 383 5.40 11.27 -30.35
CA SER A 383 4.73 12.54 -30.62
C SER A 383 3.21 12.43 -30.52
N THR A 384 2.62 11.32 -30.93
CA THR A 384 1.17 11.10 -30.83
C THR A 384 0.76 10.75 -29.40
N PHE A 385 1.55 9.97 -28.67
CA PHE A 385 1.38 9.76 -27.21
C PHE A 385 1.35 11.11 -26.48
N VAL A 386 2.34 11.96 -26.72
CA VAL A 386 2.42 13.32 -26.17
C VAL A 386 1.18 14.14 -26.57
N THR A 387 0.78 14.11 -27.83
CA THR A 387 -0.36 14.89 -28.33
C THR A 387 -1.68 14.42 -27.72
N ALA A 388 -1.87 13.12 -27.57
CA ALA A 388 -3.04 12.53 -26.93
C ALA A 388 -3.09 12.92 -25.43
N TRP A 389 -1.94 12.89 -24.75
CA TRP A 389 -1.79 13.37 -23.37
C TRP A 389 -2.14 14.86 -23.25
N GLN A 390 -1.65 15.68 -24.18
CA GLN A 390 -1.94 17.12 -24.23
C GLN A 390 -3.41 17.43 -24.51
N ASN A 391 -4.05 16.67 -25.39
CA ASN A 391 -5.46 16.83 -25.72
C ASN A 391 -6.36 16.41 -24.54
N GLN A 392 -5.98 15.36 -23.82
CA GLN A 392 -6.68 14.98 -22.59
C GLN A 392 -6.50 16.05 -21.51
N THR A 393 -5.27 16.46 -21.19
CA THR A 393 -5.01 17.55 -20.22
C THR A 393 -5.75 18.85 -20.59
N GLY A 394 -5.82 19.20 -21.87
CA GLY A 394 -6.57 20.35 -22.37
C GLY A 394 -8.08 20.26 -22.11
N ARG A 395 -8.71 19.12 -22.42
CA ARG A 395 -10.15 18.88 -22.16
C ARG A 395 -10.49 18.94 -20.66
N TYR A 396 -9.57 18.52 -19.80
CA TYR A 396 -9.76 18.54 -18.34
C TYR A 396 -9.54 19.94 -17.73
N ALA A 397 -8.62 20.73 -18.29
CA ALA A 397 -8.45 22.14 -17.94
C ALA A 397 -9.69 23.00 -18.21
N GLU A 398 -10.58 22.57 -19.12
CA GLU A 398 -11.85 23.22 -19.45
C GLU A 398 -13.03 22.84 -18.51
N GLY A 399 -12.75 22.24 -17.34
CA GLY A 399 -13.74 22.07 -16.27
C GLY A 399 -14.26 20.65 -16.01
N TYR A 400 -13.58 19.61 -16.54
CA TYR A 400 -13.98 18.21 -16.38
C TYR A 400 -13.22 17.41 -15.29
N GLY A 401 -12.35 18.05 -14.49
CA GLY A 401 -11.57 17.39 -13.43
C GLY A 401 -10.05 17.42 -13.68
N ARG A 402 -9.29 16.55 -13.02
CA ARG A 402 -7.82 16.45 -13.18
C ARG A 402 -7.46 15.73 -14.48
N GLY A 403 -6.57 16.32 -15.28
CA GLY A 403 -5.99 15.65 -16.46
C GLY A 403 -4.86 14.69 -16.07
N PRO A 404 -4.30 13.89 -16.99
CA PRO A 404 -3.18 13.01 -16.69
C PRO A 404 -1.90 13.81 -16.37
N GLU A 405 -1.22 13.47 -15.26
CA GLU A 405 0.01 14.15 -14.78
C GLU A 405 1.12 13.14 -14.43
N VAL A 406 2.39 13.56 -14.49
CA VAL A 406 3.55 12.81 -13.99
C VAL A 406 4.18 13.56 -12.81
N ASN A 407 4.20 12.97 -11.61
CA ASN A 407 4.43 13.75 -10.38
C ASN A 407 5.83 13.61 -9.74
N GLU A 408 6.68 12.67 -10.16
CA GLU A 408 7.99 12.44 -9.52
C GLU A 408 9.17 12.31 -10.50
N THR A 409 9.10 11.47 -11.55
CA THR A 409 10.24 11.25 -12.47
C THR A 409 9.78 10.89 -13.89
N PHE A 410 10.43 11.46 -14.90
CA PHE A 410 10.21 11.14 -16.32
C PHE A 410 11.56 11.05 -17.05
N ILE A 411 12.11 9.85 -17.15
CA ILE A 411 13.38 9.57 -17.83
C ILE A 411 13.11 8.71 -19.05
N VAL A 412 13.59 9.17 -20.21
CA VAL A 412 13.59 8.41 -21.45
C VAL A 412 14.98 8.43 -22.04
N THR A 413 15.54 7.25 -22.30
CA THR A 413 16.80 7.04 -23.01
C THR A 413 16.51 6.10 -24.18
N SER A 414 17.09 6.39 -25.33
CA SER A 414 16.89 5.61 -26.55
C SER A 414 18.20 5.50 -27.30
N SER A 415 18.56 4.31 -27.78
CA SER A 415 19.77 4.17 -28.61
C SER A 415 19.60 4.75 -30.03
N ASN A 416 18.37 5.10 -30.41
CA ASN A 416 18.08 5.76 -31.68
C ASN A 416 18.55 7.23 -31.65
N SER A 417 19.60 7.54 -32.41
CA SER A 417 20.17 8.89 -32.53
C SER A 417 19.22 9.92 -33.15
N THR A 418 18.16 9.48 -33.84
CA THR A 418 17.15 10.39 -34.41
C THR A 418 15.93 10.57 -33.51
N PHE A 419 15.96 10.04 -32.29
CA PHE A 419 14.83 10.16 -31.36
C PHE A 419 14.57 11.63 -31.01
N ASP A 420 13.33 12.06 -31.22
CA ASP A 420 12.89 13.45 -31.06
C ASP A 420 12.35 13.70 -29.66
N CYS A 421 13.18 14.35 -28.84
CA CYS A 421 12.81 14.77 -27.48
C CYS A 421 11.83 15.96 -27.46
N SER A 422 11.55 16.63 -28.59
CA SER A 422 10.68 17.83 -28.63
C SER A 422 9.26 17.55 -28.11
N GLY A 423 8.77 16.31 -28.27
CA GLY A 423 7.53 15.86 -27.67
C GLY A 423 7.50 16.07 -26.15
N LEU A 424 8.59 15.74 -25.47
CA LEU A 424 8.71 15.89 -24.02
C LEU A 424 8.82 17.36 -23.61
N ASP A 425 9.52 18.18 -24.41
CA ASP A 425 9.57 19.64 -24.21
C ASP A 425 8.18 20.28 -24.31
N ARG A 426 7.31 19.80 -25.21
CA ARG A 426 5.92 20.28 -25.33
C ARG A 426 5.07 19.91 -24.11
N LEU A 427 5.29 18.74 -23.49
CA LEU A 427 4.64 18.39 -22.22
C LEU A 427 5.10 19.32 -21.09
N ARG A 428 6.38 19.72 -21.11
CA ARG A 428 6.96 20.66 -20.13
C ARG A 428 6.37 22.07 -20.20
N THR A 429 6.02 22.55 -21.41
CA THR A 429 5.46 23.90 -21.59
C THR A 429 3.98 24.04 -21.17
N LYS A 430 3.29 22.94 -20.84
CA LYS A 430 1.94 23.00 -20.25
C LYS A 430 2.02 22.73 -18.75
N THR A 431 1.58 23.70 -17.96
CA THR A 431 1.73 23.84 -16.50
C THR A 431 1.21 22.68 -15.61
N THR A 432 0.64 21.60 -16.18
CA THR A 432 0.06 20.50 -15.40
C THR A 432 0.49 19.09 -15.81
N ALA A 433 1.16 18.88 -16.96
CA ALA A 433 1.41 17.52 -17.45
C ALA A 433 2.58 16.79 -16.76
N ILE A 434 3.60 17.52 -16.31
CA ILE A 434 4.77 16.99 -15.59
C ILE A 434 5.06 17.93 -14.41
N GLN A 435 4.82 17.49 -13.17
CA GLN A 435 5.11 18.27 -11.95
C GLN A 435 6.60 18.22 -11.60
N ALA A 436 7.02 19.03 -10.62
CA ALA A 436 8.41 19.22 -10.19
C ALA A 436 9.10 17.90 -9.76
N GLY A 437 9.71 17.22 -10.74
CA GLY A 437 10.39 15.93 -10.62
C GLY A 437 11.62 15.83 -11.52
N THR A 438 12.34 14.70 -11.50
CA THR A 438 13.51 14.50 -12.35
C THR A 438 13.07 14.16 -13.77
N TYR A 439 13.34 15.02 -14.74
CA TYR A 439 13.14 14.72 -16.16
C TYR A 439 14.48 14.61 -16.90
N SER A 440 14.58 13.64 -17.80
CA SER A 440 15.74 13.48 -18.67
C SER A 440 15.32 12.84 -19.98
N CYS A 441 15.77 13.41 -21.10
CA CYS A 441 15.64 12.78 -22.41
C CYS A 441 17.04 12.59 -23.00
N GLN A 442 17.41 11.36 -23.34
CA GLN A 442 18.74 11.05 -23.88
C GLN A 442 19.90 11.54 -23.00
N GLY A 443 19.75 11.41 -21.67
CA GLY A 443 20.73 11.91 -20.71
C GLY A 443 20.81 13.43 -20.61
N GLN A 444 20.05 14.19 -21.42
CA GLN A 444 19.87 15.62 -21.25
C GLN A 444 18.80 15.85 -20.19
N SER A 445 19.27 16.09 -18.96
CA SER A 445 18.42 16.58 -17.88
C SER A 445 18.37 18.11 -17.95
N GLN A 446 17.18 18.69 -17.99
CA GLN A 446 17.00 20.13 -17.80
C GLN A 446 15.94 20.36 -16.70
N ALA A 447 16.11 21.39 -15.88
CA ALA A 447 15.04 21.79 -14.98
C ALA A 447 13.78 22.17 -15.80
N ALA A 448 12.58 21.94 -15.25
CA ALA A 448 11.35 22.45 -15.83
C ALA A 448 11.52 23.94 -16.13
N TYR A 449 11.29 24.36 -17.39
CA TYR A 449 11.38 25.77 -17.76
C TYR A 449 10.22 26.49 -17.08
N VAL A 450 10.52 27.45 -16.21
CA VAL A 450 9.58 28.53 -15.92
C VAL A 450 9.79 29.54 -17.04
N ILE A 451 8.76 29.76 -17.87
CA ILE A 451 8.73 30.91 -18.76
C ILE A 451 8.46 32.10 -17.83
N ASP A 452 9.49 32.88 -17.52
CA ASP A 452 9.32 34.22 -16.99
C ASP A 452 8.98 35.13 -18.18
N GLU A 453 7.74 35.60 -18.25
CA GLU A 453 7.27 36.49 -19.32
C GLU A 453 7.99 37.85 -19.34
N THR A 454 8.88 38.15 -18.37
CA THR A 454 9.45 39.49 -18.24
C THR A 454 10.88 39.67 -18.78
N ALA A 455 11.61 38.62 -19.18
CA ALA A 455 12.98 38.79 -19.69
C ALA A 455 13.40 37.76 -20.76
N GLY A 456 13.42 38.18 -22.03
CA GLY A 456 13.83 37.37 -23.18
C GLY A 456 15.35 37.15 -23.30
N ALA A 457 15.95 36.29 -22.47
CA ALA A 457 17.30 35.75 -22.73
C ALA A 457 17.51 34.35 -22.13
N ILE A 458 18.06 33.44 -22.95
CA ILE A 458 18.45 32.07 -22.56
C ILE A 458 19.91 32.10 -22.10
N SER A 459 20.22 31.61 -20.90
CA SER A 459 21.61 31.28 -20.53
C SER A 459 21.69 29.94 -19.79
N GLN A 460 22.57 29.05 -20.28
CA GLN A 460 22.96 27.81 -19.61
C GLN A 460 24.05 28.10 -18.57
N LEU A 461 23.95 27.51 -17.37
CA LEU A 461 25.11 27.33 -16.50
C LEU A 461 25.12 25.94 -15.85
N SER A 462 26.19 25.21 -16.18
CA SER A 462 26.74 24.06 -15.47
C SER A 462 27.24 24.48 -14.08
N HIS A 463 26.73 23.87 -13.00
CA HIS A 463 27.46 23.53 -11.77
C HIS A 463 26.51 22.86 -10.76
N ILE A 464 26.87 21.65 -10.31
CA ILE A 464 26.37 21.12 -9.03
C ILE A 464 27.03 21.96 -7.92
N ALA A 465 26.32 22.99 -7.49
CA ALA A 465 26.48 23.66 -6.20
C ALA A 465 25.22 24.51 -5.98
N THR A 466 24.59 24.34 -4.82
CA THR A 466 23.40 25.09 -4.37
C THR A 466 22.14 24.85 -5.20
N VAL A 467 21.17 24.14 -4.61
CA VAL A 467 19.79 24.60 -4.66
C VAL A 467 19.88 26.11 -4.47
N GLY A 468 19.43 26.89 -5.45
CA GLY A 468 18.99 28.23 -5.16
C GLY A 468 17.89 28.06 -4.14
N MET A 469 18.26 28.01 -2.85
CA MET A 469 17.34 28.12 -1.75
C MET A 469 16.51 29.32 -2.15
N ALA A 470 15.21 29.15 -2.36
CA ALA A 470 14.33 30.30 -2.30
C ALA A 470 14.66 30.89 -0.93
N ARG A 471 15.41 31.99 -0.92
CA ARG A 471 15.93 32.50 0.33
C ARG A 471 14.70 32.99 1.07
N PRO A 472 14.52 32.58 2.34
CA PRO A 472 13.53 33.19 3.20
C PRO A 472 13.58 34.70 3.03
N THR A 473 12.48 35.29 2.56
CA THR A 473 12.39 36.72 2.38
C THR A 473 11.92 37.29 3.71
N PRO A 474 12.66 38.23 4.34
CA PRO A 474 12.19 38.86 5.57
C PRO A 474 10.79 39.43 5.38
N PHE A 475 9.92 39.15 6.34
CA PHE A 475 8.54 39.59 6.35
C PHE A 475 8.31 40.51 7.54
N HIS A 476 7.57 41.59 7.29
CA HIS A 476 7.08 42.48 8.33
C HIS A 476 5.59 42.68 8.12
N ILE A 477 4.83 42.50 9.20
CA ILE A 477 3.40 42.79 9.24
C ILE A 477 3.23 44.27 8.93
N LYS A 478 2.42 44.57 7.92
CA LYS A 478 2.10 45.94 7.51
C LYS A 478 0.67 45.99 6.98
N VAL A 479 -0.27 46.30 7.86
CA VAL A 479 -1.68 46.51 7.50
C VAL A 479 -1.87 47.93 6.96
N SER A 480 -2.70 48.12 5.93
CA SER A 480 -2.93 49.45 5.37
C SER A 480 -3.76 50.33 6.33
N ASP A 481 -3.61 51.66 6.26
CA ASP A 481 -4.46 52.56 7.06
C ASP A 481 -5.95 52.41 6.65
N ASP A 482 -6.22 52.21 5.35
CA ASP A 482 -7.58 51.99 4.83
C ASP A 482 -8.24 50.73 5.45
N ASP A 483 -7.51 49.63 5.60
CA ASP A 483 -8.02 48.41 6.24
C ASP A 483 -8.29 48.65 7.73
N LEU A 484 -7.40 49.38 8.42
CA LEU A 484 -7.59 49.70 9.84
C LEU A 484 -8.77 50.62 10.08
N ASP A 485 -8.96 51.62 9.22
CA ASP A 485 -10.11 52.51 9.27
C ASP A 485 -11.40 51.73 9.00
N TRP A 486 -11.39 50.84 8.00
CA TRP A 486 -12.52 49.97 7.69
C TRP A 486 -12.87 49.04 8.87
N ILE A 487 -11.89 48.37 9.46
CA ILE A 487 -12.08 47.51 10.64
C ILE A 487 -12.64 48.31 11.81
N THR A 488 -11.99 49.43 12.14
CA THR A 488 -12.38 50.28 13.27
C THR A 488 -13.82 50.77 13.12
N GLU A 489 -14.21 51.20 11.92
CA GLU A 489 -15.57 51.68 11.67
C GLU A 489 -16.61 50.56 11.75
N ARG A 490 -16.31 49.35 11.26
CA ARG A 490 -17.19 48.19 11.39
C ARG A 490 -17.35 47.75 12.85
N VAL A 491 -16.28 47.77 13.63
CA VAL A 491 -16.34 47.48 15.06
C VAL A 491 -17.19 48.53 15.78
N ARG A 492 -16.96 49.83 15.52
CA ARG A 492 -17.72 50.94 16.11
C ARG A 492 -19.23 50.82 15.85
N THR A 493 -19.61 50.54 14.62
CA THR A 493 -21.01 50.43 14.19
C THR A 493 -21.65 49.05 14.42
N THR A 494 -20.93 48.12 15.05
CA THR A 494 -21.45 46.78 15.32
C THR A 494 -22.69 46.82 16.20
N ARG A 495 -23.72 46.09 15.76
CA ARG A 495 -24.97 45.84 16.48
C ARG A 495 -24.80 44.62 17.40
N LEU A 496 -24.83 44.85 18.71
CA LEU A 496 -24.81 43.78 19.70
C LEU A 496 -26.20 43.13 19.85
N PRO A 497 -26.29 41.81 20.09
CA PRO A 497 -27.56 41.17 20.40
C PRO A 497 -28.09 41.60 21.77
N ALA A 498 -29.37 41.39 22.03
CA ALA A 498 -30.04 41.81 23.28
C ALA A 498 -29.52 41.11 24.55
N GLY A 499 -28.77 40.01 24.42
CA GLY A 499 -28.27 39.22 25.54
C GLY A 499 -29.34 38.37 26.24
N ARG A 500 -28.95 37.75 27.36
CA ARG A 500 -29.80 36.95 28.24
C ARG A 500 -29.48 37.30 29.68
N ASP A 501 -30.49 37.34 30.53
CA ASP A 501 -30.33 37.56 31.98
C ASP A 501 -29.95 36.24 32.66
N LEU A 502 -28.68 35.87 32.55
CA LEU A 502 -28.09 34.68 33.14
C LEU A 502 -26.70 35.01 33.71
N PRO A 503 -26.22 34.27 34.73
CA PRO A 503 -24.85 34.37 35.21
C PRO A 503 -23.81 34.15 34.09
N ALA A 504 -22.67 34.84 34.18
CA ALA A 504 -21.66 34.83 33.12
C ALA A 504 -21.08 33.43 32.86
N ASP A 505 -20.89 32.63 33.90
CA ASP A 505 -20.43 31.24 33.83
C ASP A 505 -21.45 30.34 33.10
N GLU A 506 -22.74 30.55 33.35
CA GLU A 506 -23.82 29.82 32.65
C GLU A 506 -23.89 30.22 31.17
N LEU A 507 -23.72 31.51 30.87
CA LEU A 507 -23.65 32.01 29.50
C LEU A 507 -22.48 31.38 28.75
N TRP A 508 -21.27 31.44 29.30
CA TRP A 508 -20.09 30.84 28.68
C TRP A 508 -20.27 29.34 28.41
N LYS A 509 -20.87 28.62 29.36
CA LYS A 509 -21.04 27.17 29.25
C LYS A 509 -22.11 26.74 28.25
N SER A 510 -23.21 27.50 28.12
CA SER A 510 -24.41 27.04 27.42
C SER A 510 -24.81 27.89 26.20
N TRP A 511 -24.31 29.11 26.10
CA TRP A 511 -24.69 30.10 25.09
C TRP A 511 -23.51 30.80 24.40
N GLY A 512 -22.29 30.62 24.91
CA GLY A 512 -21.07 31.25 24.39
C GLY A 512 -20.77 32.62 25.02
N LEU A 513 -20.16 33.52 24.23
CA LEU A 513 -19.66 34.82 24.69
C LEU A 513 -20.77 35.71 25.31
N PRO A 514 -20.65 36.11 26.59
CA PRO A 514 -21.59 37.04 27.23
C PRO A 514 -21.57 38.42 26.55
N VAL A 515 -22.75 39.00 26.31
CA VAL A 515 -22.90 40.31 25.64
C VAL A 515 -22.20 41.45 26.40
N GLU A 516 -22.21 41.41 27.73
CA GLU A 516 -21.51 42.40 28.56
C GLU A 516 -19.99 42.34 28.36
N TYR A 517 -19.44 41.13 28.19
CA TYR A 517 -18.02 40.96 27.90
C TYR A 517 -17.69 41.38 26.47
N ALA A 518 -18.56 41.05 25.51
CA ALA A 518 -18.45 41.53 24.13
C ALA A 518 -18.48 43.07 24.08
N ARG A 519 -19.33 43.74 24.87
CA ARG A 519 -19.36 45.21 24.94
C ARG A 519 -18.04 45.78 25.45
N LYS A 520 -17.46 45.21 26.51
CA LYS A 520 -16.12 45.60 27.00
C LYS A 520 -15.04 45.46 25.94
N LEU A 521 -15.06 44.37 25.16
CA LEU A 521 -14.14 44.17 24.04
C LEU A 521 -14.36 45.23 22.95
N LYS A 522 -15.61 45.55 22.63
CA LYS A 522 -15.96 46.57 21.64
C LYS A 522 -15.44 47.94 22.06
N ASP A 523 -15.74 48.35 23.29
CA ASP A 523 -15.37 49.65 23.83
C ASP A 523 -13.84 49.77 23.88
N TYR A 524 -13.15 48.76 24.40
CA TYR A 524 -11.69 48.73 24.41
C TYR A 524 -11.08 48.77 22.99
N TRP A 525 -11.67 48.06 22.03
CA TRP A 525 -11.19 48.07 20.65
C TRP A 525 -11.31 49.46 20.01
N VAL A 526 -12.45 50.14 20.21
CA VAL A 526 -12.69 51.45 19.59
C VAL A 526 -11.90 52.57 20.27
N ASP A 527 -11.77 52.50 21.60
CA ASP A 527 -11.29 53.63 22.40
C ASP A 527 -9.80 53.52 22.80
N GLU A 528 -9.26 52.29 22.92
CA GLU A 528 -7.95 52.06 23.54
C GLU A 528 -6.99 51.17 22.72
N TYR A 529 -7.50 50.28 21.87
CA TYR A 529 -6.68 49.35 21.11
C TYR A 529 -5.90 50.05 20.00
N ASP A 530 -4.57 49.95 20.04
CA ASP A 530 -3.66 50.51 19.03
C ASP A 530 -2.98 49.39 18.25
N TRP A 531 -3.51 49.08 17.06
CA TRP A 531 -2.90 48.09 16.16
C TRP A 531 -1.47 48.48 15.79
N ARG A 532 -1.16 49.77 15.57
CA ARG A 532 0.19 50.19 15.18
C ARG A 532 1.20 49.92 16.29
N ARG A 533 0.81 50.07 17.55
CA ARG A 533 1.63 49.64 18.72
C ARG A 533 1.86 48.13 18.69
N VAL A 534 0.80 47.35 18.49
CA VAL A 534 0.86 45.88 18.46
C VAL A 534 1.70 45.38 17.27
N GLU A 535 1.49 45.90 16.08
CA GLU A 535 2.23 45.60 14.84
C GLU A 535 3.74 45.82 15.02
N ARG A 536 4.14 46.98 15.59
CA ARG A 536 5.55 47.24 15.92
C ARG A 536 6.11 46.25 16.93
N ARG A 537 5.33 45.87 17.95
CA ARG A 537 5.73 44.88 18.95
C ARG A 537 5.94 43.51 18.31
N LEU A 538 4.99 43.02 17.51
CA LEU A 538 5.06 41.72 16.85
C LEU A 538 6.25 41.65 15.89
N ASN A 539 6.45 42.67 15.05
CA ASN A 539 7.59 42.75 14.14
C ASN A 539 8.94 42.84 14.85
N LYS A 540 8.98 43.34 16.09
CA LYS A 540 10.19 43.42 16.91
C LYS A 540 10.48 42.11 17.64
N GLU A 541 9.44 41.43 18.14
CA GLU A 541 9.56 40.19 18.90
C GLU A 541 9.86 38.97 18.01
N LEU A 542 9.38 39.00 16.76
CA LEU A 542 9.41 37.83 15.88
C LEU A 542 10.15 38.09 14.57
N GLU A 543 11.21 37.31 14.35
CA GLU A 543 11.86 37.17 13.05
C GLU A 543 10.93 36.37 12.12
N GLN A 544 10.30 37.06 11.19
CA GLN A 544 9.30 36.51 10.28
C GLN A 544 9.85 36.49 8.85
N TYR A 545 9.44 35.47 8.11
CA TYR A 545 9.86 35.26 6.73
C TYR A 545 8.72 34.69 5.91
N THR A 546 8.81 34.88 4.59
CA THR A 546 8.02 34.15 3.61
C THR A 546 8.91 33.37 2.67
N ILE A 547 8.41 32.25 2.18
CA ILE A 547 9.08 31.46 1.14
C ILE A 547 8.03 30.81 0.24
N PRO A 548 8.20 30.86 -1.10
CA PRO A 548 7.33 30.11 -1.99
C PRO A 548 7.63 28.61 -1.86
N ILE A 549 6.58 27.82 -1.65
CA ILE A 549 6.61 26.36 -1.61
C ILE A 549 5.65 25.84 -2.66
N ASP A 550 6.17 25.08 -3.62
CA ASP A 550 5.34 24.39 -4.60
C ASP A 550 4.54 23.25 -3.95
N HIS A 551 3.23 23.23 -4.19
CA HIS A 551 2.34 22.18 -3.74
C HIS A 551 1.26 21.86 -4.79
N ARG A 552 1.43 20.72 -5.47
CA ARG A 552 0.56 20.24 -6.57
C ARG A 552 0.39 21.28 -7.68
N GLY A 553 1.50 21.89 -8.11
CA GLY A 553 1.51 22.88 -9.20
C GLY A 553 1.06 24.28 -8.80
N GLU A 554 0.73 24.51 -7.53
CA GLU A 554 0.46 25.83 -6.97
C GLU A 554 1.65 26.31 -6.13
N GLY A 555 2.19 27.49 -6.46
CA GLY A 555 3.23 28.15 -5.64
C GLY A 555 2.61 28.83 -4.43
N LEU A 556 2.55 28.14 -3.30
CA LEU A 556 2.04 28.69 -2.05
C LEU A 556 3.12 29.55 -1.37
N THR A 557 2.85 30.83 -1.15
CA THR A 557 3.72 31.64 -0.28
C THR A 557 3.45 31.24 1.16
N ILE A 558 4.41 30.58 1.80
CA ILE A 558 4.31 30.15 3.19
C ILE A 558 5.01 31.15 4.09
N HIS A 559 4.25 31.76 4.99
CA HIS A 559 4.76 32.59 6.07
C HIS A 559 5.22 31.71 7.25
N PHE A 560 6.30 32.11 7.92
CA PHE A 560 6.78 31.45 9.12
C PHE A 560 7.63 32.37 10.01
N VAL A 561 7.61 32.12 11.31
CA VAL A 561 8.59 32.64 12.27
C VAL A 561 9.81 31.72 12.27
N HIS A 562 11.02 32.28 12.24
CA HIS A 562 12.26 31.51 12.36
C HIS A 562 13.25 32.20 13.27
N HIS A 563 13.52 31.64 14.45
CA HIS A 563 14.58 32.10 15.34
C HIS A 563 15.70 31.06 15.39
N ARG A 564 16.91 31.48 15.03
CA ARG A 564 18.10 30.62 15.17
C ARG A 564 18.71 30.79 16.56
N SER A 565 18.86 29.67 17.30
CA SER A 565 19.69 29.66 18.50
C SER A 565 21.16 30.00 18.19
N PRO A 566 21.86 30.73 19.09
CA PRO A 566 23.30 30.93 19.02
C PRO A 566 24.11 29.70 19.44
N VAL A 567 23.47 28.66 20.01
CA VAL A 567 24.14 27.42 20.40
C VAL A 567 24.43 26.58 19.16
N LYS A 568 25.70 26.17 18.98
CA LYS A 568 26.20 25.49 17.77
C LYS A 568 25.41 24.23 17.40
N ASP A 569 25.06 23.42 18.39
CA ASP A 569 24.42 22.11 18.20
C ASP A 569 22.92 22.14 18.56
N ALA A 570 22.27 23.31 18.37
CA ALA A 570 20.84 23.44 18.60
C ALA A 570 20.04 22.58 17.63
N ILE A 571 19.00 21.91 18.14
CA ILE A 571 18.16 21.00 17.35
C ILE A 571 17.15 21.82 16.53
N PRO A 572 17.02 21.60 15.21
CA PRO A 572 15.93 22.20 14.45
C PRO A 572 14.57 21.66 14.93
N LEU A 573 13.67 22.57 15.29
CA LEU A 573 12.36 22.27 15.86
C LEU A 573 11.27 22.99 15.04
N LEU A 574 10.44 22.19 14.38
CA LEU A 574 9.22 22.64 13.71
C LEU A 574 8.06 22.67 14.72
N ILE A 575 7.41 23.80 14.92
CA ILE A 575 6.24 23.93 15.82
C ILE A 575 5.02 24.29 14.99
N VAL A 576 4.00 23.45 15.02
CA VAL A 576 2.80 23.59 14.17
C VAL A 576 1.59 23.92 15.03
N HIS A 577 1.00 25.10 14.78
CA HIS A 577 -0.22 25.56 15.45
C HIS A 577 -1.48 24.85 14.92
N GLY A 578 -2.65 25.21 15.46
CA GLY A 578 -3.95 24.76 14.96
C GLY A 578 -4.96 25.89 14.86
N TRP A 579 -6.23 25.61 15.16
CA TRP A 579 -7.36 26.55 15.12
C TRP A 579 -8.02 26.66 16.51
N PRO A 580 -8.40 27.86 16.99
CA PRO A 580 -8.31 29.20 16.36
C PRO A 580 -6.91 29.82 16.43
N GLY A 581 -5.88 28.99 16.56
CA GLY A 581 -4.49 29.36 16.77
C GLY A 581 -3.77 30.05 15.62
N SER A 582 -2.54 30.49 15.90
CA SER A 582 -1.62 31.07 14.91
C SER A 582 -0.16 30.91 15.33
N VAL A 583 0.77 31.34 14.47
CA VAL A 583 2.21 31.36 14.77
C VAL A 583 2.55 32.19 16.01
N PHE A 584 1.67 33.09 16.46
CA PHE A 584 1.93 33.97 17.59
C PHE A 584 1.81 33.29 18.95
N GLU A 585 1.30 32.06 19.01
CA GLU A 585 1.37 31.20 20.20
C GLU A 585 2.79 30.98 20.71
N ILE A 586 3.79 31.09 19.84
CA ILE A 586 5.19 30.86 20.23
C ILE A 586 5.80 32.00 21.03
N ARG A 587 5.24 33.21 20.98
CA ARG A 587 5.83 34.43 21.55
C ARG A 587 6.31 34.26 23.00
N PRO A 588 5.54 33.67 23.92
CA PRO A 588 5.97 33.56 25.32
C PRO A 588 7.16 32.61 25.52
N ILE A 589 7.40 31.67 24.61
CA ILE A 589 8.37 30.57 24.82
C ILE A 589 9.54 30.56 23.83
N ILE A 590 9.47 31.27 22.69
CA ILE A 590 10.48 31.19 21.63
C ILE A 590 11.89 31.52 22.12
N ARG A 591 12.02 32.51 23.00
CA ARG A 591 13.32 32.90 23.58
C ARG A 591 13.87 31.85 24.52
N HIS A 592 13.01 31.20 25.31
CA HIS A 592 13.44 30.13 26.23
C HIS A 592 13.94 28.89 25.47
N LEU A 593 13.35 28.59 24.32
CA LEU A 593 13.78 27.47 23.46
C LEU A 593 15.09 27.77 22.71
N THR A 594 15.28 29.02 22.29
CA THR A 594 16.45 29.42 21.50
C THR A 594 17.64 29.82 22.36
N HIS A 595 17.39 30.31 23.58
CA HIS A 595 18.39 30.80 24.54
C HIS A 595 18.19 30.15 25.93
N PRO A 596 18.49 28.85 26.08
CA PRO A 596 18.41 28.20 27.38
C PRO A 596 19.31 28.87 28.43
N THR A 597 18.90 28.81 29.70
CA THR A 597 19.61 29.49 30.82
C THR A 597 20.69 28.62 31.46
N SER A 598 20.75 27.34 31.13
CA SER A 598 21.76 26.38 31.60
C SER A 598 22.29 25.53 30.45
N PRO A 599 23.58 25.15 30.43
CA PRO A 599 24.14 24.20 29.46
C PRO A 599 23.44 22.83 29.43
N GLU A 600 22.73 22.46 30.50
CA GLU A 600 21.98 21.19 30.59
C GLU A 600 20.65 21.23 29.83
N GLN A 601 20.17 22.43 29.47
CA GLN A 601 18.92 22.59 28.73
C GLN A 601 19.20 22.53 27.22
N GLN A 602 18.38 21.75 26.50
CA GLN A 602 18.48 21.64 25.06
C GLN A 602 18.10 22.96 24.38
N ALA A 603 18.98 23.46 23.51
CA ALA A 603 18.72 24.60 22.64
C ALA A 603 18.07 24.16 21.31
N TYR A 604 17.22 25.01 20.73
CA TYR A 604 16.54 24.74 19.47
C TYR A 604 16.66 25.90 18.46
N HIS A 605 16.81 25.57 17.18
CA HIS A 605 16.41 26.49 16.11
C HIS A 605 14.91 26.31 15.90
N VAL A 606 14.12 27.36 16.09
CA VAL A 606 12.65 27.26 16.12
C VAL A 606 12.06 27.78 14.82
N VAL A 607 11.28 26.96 14.13
CA VAL A 607 10.51 27.31 12.93
C VAL A 607 9.02 27.12 13.20
N VAL A 608 8.22 28.17 13.01
CA VAL A 608 6.77 28.16 13.27
C VAL A 608 6.03 28.65 12.03
N PRO A 609 5.54 27.76 11.16
CA PRO A 609 4.82 28.14 9.95
C PRO A 609 3.38 28.56 10.26
N SER A 610 2.91 29.58 9.53
CA SER A 610 1.49 29.77 9.31
C SER A 610 1.01 28.67 8.37
N LEU A 611 0.04 27.87 8.81
CA LEU A 611 -0.53 26.81 7.98
C LEU A 611 -1.10 27.36 6.65
N PRO A 612 -1.13 26.58 5.56
CA PRO A 612 -1.77 27.01 4.32
C PRO A 612 -3.22 27.47 4.56
N GLY A 613 -3.54 28.70 4.14
CA GLY A 613 -4.84 29.33 4.41
C GLY A 613 -4.99 30.00 5.78
N PHE A 614 -3.92 30.09 6.58
CA PHE A 614 -3.91 30.76 7.88
C PHE A 614 -2.97 31.98 7.88
N GLY A 615 -3.40 33.05 8.56
CA GLY A 615 -2.61 34.27 8.74
C GLY A 615 -2.03 34.79 7.43
N PHE A 616 -0.70 34.93 7.38
CA PHE A 616 0.01 35.50 6.24
C PHE A 616 0.46 34.47 5.18
N SER A 617 0.09 33.19 5.32
CA SER A 617 0.31 32.18 4.27
C SER A 617 -0.77 32.26 3.20
N SER A 618 -0.42 31.91 1.96
CA SER A 618 -1.37 31.88 0.84
C SER A 618 -2.58 31.02 1.15
N TYR A 619 -3.75 31.50 0.69
CA TYR A 619 -4.98 30.72 0.65
C TYR A 619 -4.93 29.75 -0.54
N PRO A 620 -4.92 28.42 -0.32
CA PRO A 620 -4.81 27.46 -1.41
C PRO A 620 -6.00 27.55 -2.37
N SER A 621 -5.74 27.47 -3.67
CA SER A 621 -6.75 27.53 -4.73
C SER A 621 -7.79 26.40 -4.68
N ARG A 622 -7.47 25.31 -3.97
CA ARG A 622 -8.31 24.13 -3.74
C ARG A 622 -8.24 23.71 -2.28
N PRO A 623 -9.22 22.95 -1.75
CA PRO A 623 -9.15 22.45 -0.38
C PRO A 623 -7.81 21.77 -0.08
N CYS A 624 -7.12 22.23 0.96
CA CYS A 624 -5.87 21.66 1.44
C CYS A 624 -6.15 20.93 2.77
N SER A 625 -6.08 19.61 2.75
CA SER A 625 -6.33 18.76 3.90
C SER A 625 -5.13 18.75 4.86
N PRO A 626 -5.33 18.54 6.17
CA PRO A 626 -4.27 18.20 7.12
C PRO A 626 -3.40 16.99 6.68
N LEU A 627 -3.90 16.13 5.78
CA LEU A 627 -3.13 15.01 5.20
C LEU A 627 -2.08 15.45 4.17
N GLU A 628 -2.22 16.64 3.61
CA GLU A 628 -1.36 17.24 2.56
C GLU A 628 -0.33 18.20 3.15
N MET A 629 -0.69 18.91 4.21
CA MET A 629 0.17 19.89 4.89
C MET A 629 1.56 19.33 5.31
N PRO A 630 1.74 18.05 5.70
CA PRO A 630 3.06 17.49 5.98
C PRO A 630 4.06 17.64 4.84
N ASP A 631 3.62 17.53 3.58
CA ASP A 631 4.53 17.63 2.42
C ASP A 631 5.03 19.07 2.27
N ILE A 632 4.15 20.05 2.49
CA ILE A 632 4.47 21.48 2.47
C ILE A 632 5.47 21.81 3.58
N LEU A 633 5.22 21.33 4.81
CA LEU A 633 6.08 21.61 5.96
C LEU A 633 7.45 20.91 5.85
N CYS A 634 7.51 19.71 5.27
CA CYS A 634 8.77 19.02 4.99
C CYS A 634 9.62 19.80 3.97
N LYS A 635 8.98 20.29 2.89
CA LYS A 635 9.62 21.16 1.89
C LYS A 635 10.11 22.47 2.50
N LEU A 636 9.32 23.10 3.38
CA LEU A 636 9.72 24.29 4.13
C LEU A 636 11.01 24.03 4.92
N MET A 637 11.03 23.01 5.78
CA MET A 637 12.20 22.70 6.61
C MET A 637 13.43 22.37 5.75
N SER A 638 13.24 21.60 4.67
CA SER A 638 14.32 21.28 3.73
C SER A 638 14.87 22.52 3.01
N SER A 639 14.01 23.47 2.66
CA SER A 639 14.41 24.73 2.02
C SER A 639 15.21 25.64 2.96
N LEU A 640 15.00 25.50 4.28
CA LEU A 640 15.80 26.15 5.32
C LEU A 640 17.12 25.42 5.61
N GLY A 641 17.40 24.31 4.93
CA GLY A 641 18.59 23.48 5.14
C GLY A 641 18.46 22.47 6.27
N TYR A 642 17.28 22.33 6.89
CA TYR A 642 17.02 21.35 7.94
C TYR A 642 16.56 20.03 7.34
N THR A 643 17.51 19.17 7.01
CA THR A 643 17.25 17.82 6.48
C THR A 643 16.92 16.81 7.57
N ARG A 644 17.14 17.15 8.86
CA ARG A 644 16.73 16.35 10.01
C ARG A 644 16.30 17.28 11.16
N PHE A 645 15.07 17.13 11.65
CA PHE A 645 14.46 18.04 12.62
C PHE A 645 13.42 17.33 13.51
N MET A 646 13.17 17.87 14.70
CA MET A 646 12.06 17.43 15.54
C MET A 646 10.81 18.26 15.23
N ALA A 647 9.62 17.70 15.47
CA ALA A 647 8.39 18.47 15.32
C ALA A 647 7.52 18.45 16.58
N GLN A 648 6.79 19.52 16.80
CA GLN A 648 5.85 19.68 17.90
C GLN A 648 4.51 20.16 17.35
N GLY A 649 3.42 19.63 17.87
CA GLY A 649 2.08 20.05 17.46
C GLY A 649 1.01 19.86 18.53
N GLY A 650 0.11 20.83 18.58
CA GLY A 650 -1.19 20.76 19.27
C GLY A 650 -2.32 20.92 18.26
N ASP A 651 -3.57 20.65 18.65
CA ASP A 651 -4.75 20.78 17.78
C ASP A 651 -4.54 20.14 16.36
N TRP A 652 -4.80 20.84 15.25
CA TRP A 652 -4.49 20.37 13.90
C TRP A 652 -3.01 20.05 13.71
N GLY A 653 -2.13 20.88 14.29
CA GLY A 653 -0.69 20.67 14.28
C GLY A 653 -0.30 19.30 14.82
N ALA A 654 -1.00 18.77 15.84
CA ALA A 654 -0.72 17.44 16.38
C ALA A 654 -0.98 16.32 15.35
N GLN A 655 -2.05 16.43 14.57
CA GLN A 655 -2.35 15.48 13.49
C GLN A 655 -1.33 15.62 12.36
N ILE A 656 -1.01 16.85 11.96
CA ILE A 656 -0.08 17.15 10.87
C ILE A 656 1.32 16.61 11.19
N VAL A 657 1.88 16.89 12.38
CA VAL A 657 3.24 16.43 12.71
C VAL A 657 3.30 14.91 12.92
N ARG A 658 2.22 14.28 13.39
CA ARG A 658 2.13 12.80 13.45
C ARG A 658 2.21 12.17 12.07
N ILE A 659 1.52 12.74 11.08
CA ILE A 659 1.57 12.27 9.69
C ILE A 659 2.94 12.55 9.07
N LEU A 660 3.50 13.73 9.33
CA LEU A 660 4.85 14.13 8.90
C LEU A 660 5.91 13.11 9.33
N ALA A 661 5.93 12.74 10.61
CA ALA A 661 6.89 11.77 11.14
C ALA A 661 6.69 10.36 10.56
N THR A 662 5.45 9.98 10.25
CA THR A 662 5.14 8.68 9.64
C THR A 662 5.55 8.63 8.17
N ARG A 663 5.36 9.73 7.43
CA ARG A 663 5.65 9.82 5.99
C ARG A 663 7.13 10.10 5.71
N TYR A 664 7.77 10.87 6.59
CA TYR A 664 9.17 11.30 6.45
C TYR A 664 10.02 10.95 7.68
N PRO A 665 10.10 9.68 8.09
CA PRO A 665 10.75 9.28 9.35
C PRO A 665 12.26 9.58 9.39
N THR A 666 12.91 9.70 8.23
CA THR A 666 14.32 10.09 8.11
C THR A 666 14.53 11.58 8.39
N HIS A 667 13.60 12.44 7.93
CA HIS A 667 13.64 13.88 8.14
C HIS A 667 13.09 14.28 9.52
N CYS A 668 12.03 13.62 9.98
CA CYS A 668 11.38 13.90 11.26
C CYS A 668 11.34 12.64 12.15
N PRO A 669 12.44 12.33 12.88
CA PRO A 669 12.53 11.10 13.67
C PRO A 669 11.77 11.14 15.00
N ALA A 670 11.34 12.31 15.46
CA ALA A 670 10.67 12.47 16.75
C ALA A 670 9.62 13.58 16.73
N VAL A 671 8.50 13.34 17.41
CA VAL A 671 7.44 14.32 17.61
C VAL A 671 7.03 14.47 19.08
N HIS A 672 6.73 15.69 19.48
CA HIS A 672 6.13 16.01 20.78
C HIS A 672 4.69 16.51 20.57
N LEU A 673 3.72 15.86 21.22
CA LEU A 673 2.29 16.19 21.08
C LEU A 673 1.75 16.69 22.42
N ASN A 674 1.12 17.86 22.44
CA ASN A 674 0.34 18.35 23.59
C ASN A 674 -1.17 18.21 23.40
N CYS A 675 -1.60 17.65 22.25
CA CYS A 675 -2.97 17.24 21.99
C CYS A 675 -2.95 15.87 21.30
N VAL A 676 -3.65 14.88 21.86
CA VAL A 676 -3.72 13.54 21.27
C VAL A 676 -5.19 13.21 20.97
N VAL A 677 -5.58 13.40 19.71
CA VAL A 677 -6.90 13.01 19.21
C VAL A 677 -6.80 11.60 18.64
N ASN A 678 -7.25 10.61 19.40
CA ASN A 678 -7.34 9.22 18.96
C ASN A 678 -8.79 8.84 18.69
N GLY A 679 -9.04 8.16 17.57
CA GLY A 679 -10.30 7.46 17.36
C GLY A 679 -10.51 6.33 18.37
N PRO A 680 -11.72 5.76 18.45
CA PRO A 680 -11.93 4.58 19.28
C PRO A 680 -10.95 3.46 18.88
N PRO A 681 -10.48 2.64 19.82
CA PRO A 681 -9.64 1.49 19.51
C PRO A 681 -10.33 0.62 18.45
N ASN A 682 -9.52 -0.03 17.61
CA ASN A 682 -10.05 -0.87 16.54
C ASN A 682 -10.56 -2.20 17.10
N PRO A 683 -11.82 -2.60 16.84
CA PRO A 683 -12.41 -3.80 17.45
C PRO A 683 -11.72 -5.10 17.08
N LEU A 684 -11.09 -5.17 15.90
CA LEU A 684 -10.38 -6.37 15.43
C LEU A 684 -8.94 -6.42 15.94
N ARG A 685 -8.27 -5.27 16.06
CA ARG A 685 -6.85 -5.20 16.48
C ARG A 685 -6.67 -4.99 17.98
N GLN A 686 -7.64 -4.39 18.67
CA GLN A 686 -7.59 -4.00 20.07
C GLN A 686 -8.92 -4.30 20.80
N PRO A 687 -9.44 -5.54 20.72
CA PRO A 687 -10.78 -5.88 21.23
C PRO A 687 -10.96 -5.58 22.72
N ILE A 688 -9.91 -5.78 23.53
CA ILE A 688 -9.93 -5.51 24.98
C ILE A 688 -10.06 -4.00 25.25
N ALA A 689 -9.34 -3.16 24.51
CA ALA A 689 -9.44 -1.71 24.66
C ALA A 689 -10.81 -1.20 24.22
N CYS A 690 -11.40 -1.77 23.16
CA CYS A 690 -12.78 -1.48 22.74
C CYS A 690 -13.78 -1.85 23.82
N LEU A 691 -13.68 -3.05 24.40
CA LEU A 691 -14.58 -3.49 25.46
C LEU A 691 -14.44 -2.60 26.70
N ARG A 692 -13.21 -2.25 27.10
CA ARG A 692 -12.96 -1.32 28.21
C ARG A 692 -13.58 0.06 27.95
N LEU A 693 -13.41 0.62 26.74
CA LEU A 693 -14.01 1.91 26.38
C LEU A 693 -15.54 1.84 26.37
N LEU A 694 -16.12 0.76 25.83
CA LEU A 694 -17.58 0.54 25.81
C LEU A 694 -18.16 0.47 27.23
N LEU A 695 -17.57 -0.35 28.10
CA LEU A 695 -17.99 -0.50 29.49
C LEU A 695 -17.82 0.82 30.25
N ALA A 696 -16.72 1.52 30.06
CA ALA A 696 -16.53 2.85 30.65
C ALA A 696 -17.58 3.85 30.15
N TYR A 697 -17.98 3.81 28.89
CA TYR A 697 -18.95 4.75 28.34
C TYR A 697 -20.37 4.50 28.86
N VAL A 698 -20.79 3.23 28.91
CA VAL A 698 -22.16 2.79 29.27
C VAL A 698 -22.35 2.70 30.78
N ALA A 699 -21.33 2.30 31.55
CA ALA A 699 -21.41 2.11 32.99
C ALA A 699 -20.78 3.26 33.80
N GLY A 700 -20.86 4.50 33.29
CA GLY A 700 -20.48 5.69 34.05
C GLY A 700 -19.00 5.77 34.47
N GLY A 701 -18.10 5.28 33.62
CA GLY A 701 -16.66 5.26 33.88
C GLY A 701 -16.18 4.03 34.64
N TRP A 702 -16.92 2.92 34.60
CA TRP A 702 -16.49 1.65 35.20
C TRP A 702 -15.13 1.19 34.65
N GLY A 703 -14.21 0.80 35.53
CA GLY A 703 -12.85 0.38 35.17
C GLY A 703 -11.88 1.53 34.84
N LEU A 704 -12.33 2.79 34.96
CA LEU A 704 -11.47 3.97 34.86
C LEU A 704 -11.14 4.53 36.24
N ASP A 705 -9.93 5.06 36.41
CA ASP A 705 -9.57 5.86 37.59
C ASP A 705 -10.21 7.27 37.54
N GLU A 706 -10.07 8.05 38.62
CA GLU A 706 -10.67 9.39 38.69
C GLU A 706 -10.12 10.37 37.66
N TYR A 707 -8.86 10.23 37.26
CA TYR A 707 -8.27 11.05 36.22
C TYR A 707 -8.86 10.69 34.85
N GLU A 708 -8.90 9.41 34.52
CA GLU A 708 -9.49 8.87 33.30
C GLU A 708 -10.99 9.21 33.19
N LYS A 709 -11.75 9.14 34.29
CA LYS A 709 -13.16 9.59 34.34
C LYS A 709 -13.31 11.07 34.03
N ARG A 710 -12.44 11.93 34.58
CA ARG A 710 -12.42 13.36 34.27
C ARG A 710 -12.11 13.60 32.78
N MET A 711 -11.16 12.86 32.20
CA MET A 711 -10.85 12.95 30.78
C MET A 711 -12.04 12.52 29.91
N LEU A 712 -12.70 11.41 30.25
CA LEU A 712 -13.91 10.95 29.58
C LEU A 712 -15.05 11.97 29.68
N GLY A 713 -15.24 12.57 30.85
CA GLY A 713 -16.21 13.64 31.08
C GLY A 713 -15.92 14.88 30.23
N ARG A 714 -14.66 15.32 30.18
CA ARG A 714 -14.22 16.44 29.32
C ARG A 714 -14.44 16.15 27.83
N MET A 715 -14.16 14.93 27.38
CA MET A 715 -14.41 14.51 25.99
C MET A 715 -15.90 14.55 25.66
N LYS A 716 -16.76 14.02 26.53
CA LYS A 716 -18.23 14.07 26.36
C LYS A 716 -18.73 15.51 26.30
N TRP A 717 -18.29 16.35 27.24
CA TRP A 717 -18.64 17.77 27.26
C TRP A 717 -18.23 18.48 25.96
N PHE A 718 -17.01 18.26 25.46
CA PHE A 718 -16.56 18.87 24.21
C PHE A 718 -17.43 18.45 23.01
N LEU A 719 -17.74 17.15 22.89
CA LEU A 719 -18.58 16.64 21.79
C LEU A 719 -20.01 17.16 21.84
N GLU A 720 -20.56 17.35 23.04
CA GLU A 720 -21.94 17.78 23.25
C GLU A 720 -22.12 19.30 23.13
N TYR A 721 -21.17 20.09 23.66
CA TYR A 721 -21.33 21.55 23.79
C TYR A 721 -20.40 22.38 22.88
N GLU A 722 -19.23 21.87 22.51
CA GLU A 722 -18.20 22.69 21.82
C GLU A 722 -17.99 22.36 20.33
N ALA A 723 -18.45 21.19 19.89
CA ALA A 723 -18.21 20.70 18.52
C ALA A 723 -18.98 21.44 17.41
N GLY A 724 -19.89 22.37 17.75
CA GLY A 724 -20.70 23.11 16.78
C GLY A 724 -19.88 23.89 15.77
N SER A 725 -18.78 24.51 16.21
CA SER A 725 -17.85 25.24 15.34
C SER A 725 -17.15 24.33 14.32
N SER A 726 -16.79 23.11 14.73
CA SER A 726 -16.20 22.10 13.84
C SER A 726 -17.22 21.59 12.82
N ALA A 727 -18.48 21.40 13.22
CA ALA A 727 -19.53 20.92 12.33
C ALA A 727 -19.84 21.90 11.20
N ILE A 728 -19.98 23.20 11.49
CA ILE A 728 -20.27 24.22 10.46
C ILE A 728 -19.07 24.43 9.53
N GLN A 729 -17.85 24.50 10.06
CA GLN A 729 -16.63 24.66 9.25
C GLN A 729 -16.31 23.41 8.43
N GLY A 730 -16.61 22.21 8.94
CA GLY A 730 -16.39 20.95 8.23
C GLY A 730 -17.37 20.68 7.09
N THR A 731 -18.49 21.40 7.00
CA THR A 731 -19.56 21.11 6.02
C THR A 731 -19.89 22.27 5.09
N LYS A 732 -19.86 23.52 5.59
CA LYS A 732 -20.22 24.74 4.87
C LYS A 732 -19.26 25.91 5.21
N PRO A 733 -17.93 25.72 5.04
CA PRO A 733 -16.94 26.72 5.44
C PRO A 733 -17.12 28.07 4.74
N LEU A 734 -17.46 28.08 3.45
CA LEU A 734 -17.69 29.32 2.71
C LEU A 734 -18.95 30.07 3.19
N THR A 735 -19.96 29.35 3.67
CA THR A 735 -21.19 29.99 4.18
C THR A 735 -20.92 30.77 5.47
N VAL A 736 -20.19 30.16 6.42
CA VAL A 736 -19.85 30.84 7.67
C VAL A 736 -18.83 31.97 7.44
N SER A 737 -17.94 31.85 6.44
CA SER A 737 -16.94 32.87 6.16
C SER A 737 -17.55 34.21 5.74
N TYR A 738 -18.66 34.25 4.99
CA TYR A 738 -19.29 35.52 4.63
C TYR A 738 -19.63 36.38 5.86
N GLY A 739 -20.16 35.77 6.92
CA GLY A 739 -20.50 36.47 8.15
C GLY A 739 -19.27 36.86 8.97
N LEU A 740 -18.26 35.99 9.04
CA LEU A 740 -17.04 36.26 9.81
C LEU A 740 -16.11 37.26 9.10
N THR A 741 -16.13 37.33 7.77
CA THR A 741 -15.32 38.27 6.98
C THR A 741 -15.95 39.67 6.93
N ASP A 742 -17.29 39.81 6.84
CA ASP A 742 -17.93 41.15 6.84
C ASP A 742 -17.91 41.83 8.22
N SER A 743 -17.79 41.05 9.29
CA SER A 743 -17.81 41.55 10.68
C SER A 743 -16.54 41.16 11.45
N PRO A 744 -15.52 42.05 11.50
CA PRO A 744 -14.32 41.82 12.31
C PRO A 744 -14.65 41.58 13.79
N PHE A 745 -15.64 42.28 14.32
CA PHE A 745 -16.12 42.07 15.68
C PHE A 745 -16.77 40.69 15.86
N GLY A 746 -17.55 40.24 14.87
CA GLY A 746 -18.11 38.90 14.83
C GLY A 746 -17.04 37.80 14.82
N MET A 747 -15.99 37.96 13.99
CA MET A 747 -14.81 37.08 14.00
C MET A 747 -14.16 37.03 15.38
N MET A 748 -13.86 38.19 15.97
CA MET A 748 -13.25 38.24 17.29
C MET A 748 -14.10 37.55 18.36
N CYS A 749 -15.43 37.74 18.33
CA CYS A 749 -16.33 37.07 19.28
C CYS A 749 -16.30 35.54 19.11
N TRP A 750 -16.28 35.07 17.86
CA TRP A 750 -16.21 33.65 17.52
C TRP A 750 -14.90 33.01 18.01
N LEU A 751 -13.76 33.66 17.77
CA LEU A 751 -12.46 33.16 18.20
C LEU A 751 -12.29 33.24 19.72
N ARG A 752 -12.70 34.35 20.34
CA ARG A 752 -12.56 34.56 21.79
C ARG A 752 -13.35 33.53 22.60
N GLU A 753 -14.51 33.13 22.10
CA GLU A 753 -15.31 32.10 22.75
C GLU A 753 -14.57 30.76 22.80
N LYS A 754 -13.98 30.33 21.69
CA LYS A 754 -13.17 29.11 21.66
C LYS A 754 -11.96 29.16 22.58
N LEU A 755 -11.32 30.32 22.69
CA LEU A 755 -10.21 30.52 23.60
C LEU A 755 -10.63 30.42 25.09
N GLN A 756 -11.89 30.70 25.44
CA GLN A 756 -12.38 30.57 26.82
C GLN A 756 -12.34 29.11 27.31
N GLY A 757 -12.76 28.17 26.46
CA GLY A 757 -12.76 26.74 26.79
C GLY A 757 -11.39 26.06 26.66
N ALA A 758 -10.44 26.70 25.95
CA ALA A 758 -9.14 26.14 25.63
C ALA A 758 -8.03 26.48 26.64
N VAL A 759 -8.24 27.46 27.52
CA VAL A 759 -7.24 27.86 28.52
C VAL A 759 -7.39 27.10 29.85
N GLY A 760 -6.27 26.99 30.59
CA GLY A 760 -6.26 26.39 31.92
C GLY A 760 -7.00 27.24 32.95
N GLU A 761 -7.41 26.62 34.07
CA GLU A 761 -8.01 27.35 35.19
C GLU A 761 -7.08 28.46 35.69
N GLY A 762 -7.63 29.67 35.87
CA GLY A 762 -6.89 30.84 36.34
C GLY A 762 -6.05 31.55 35.26
N PHE A 763 -6.05 31.08 34.02
CA PHE A 763 -5.44 31.81 32.91
C PHE A 763 -6.46 32.74 32.26
N GLU A 764 -6.20 34.04 32.32
CA GLU A 764 -7.04 35.07 31.69
C GLU A 764 -6.39 35.64 30.44
N ILE A 765 -7.15 35.65 29.35
CA ILE A 765 -6.75 36.33 28.12
C ILE A 765 -7.15 37.79 28.21
N SER A 766 -6.19 38.69 28.02
CA SER A 766 -6.42 40.13 28.07
C SER A 766 -7.34 40.58 26.92
N LEU A 767 -7.97 41.75 27.07
CA LEU A 767 -8.76 42.35 25.99
C LEU A 767 -7.88 42.64 24.77
N GLU A 768 -6.66 43.15 24.99
CA GLU A 768 -5.69 43.41 23.91
C GLU A 768 -5.31 42.12 23.17
N ASP A 769 -5.02 41.03 23.89
CA ASP A 769 -4.66 39.75 23.26
C ASP A 769 -5.84 39.14 22.51
N SER A 770 -7.06 39.26 23.05
CA SER A 770 -8.28 38.78 22.39
C SER A 770 -8.51 39.46 21.03
N ILE A 771 -8.31 40.77 20.99
CA ILE A 771 -8.44 41.57 19.76
C ILE A 771 -7.27 41.30 18.82
N THR A 772 -6.04 41.27 19.35
CA THR A 772 -4.84 40.97 18.56
C THR A 772 -4.93 39.60 17.89
N TRP A 773 -5.51 38.60 18.57
CA TRP A 773 -5.72 37.28 18.00
C TRP A 773 -6.66 37.27 16.80
N ALA A 774 -7.62 38.17 16.77
CA ALA A 774 -8.62 38.27 15.70
C ALA A 774 -8.21 39.21 14.56
N MET A 775 -7.31 40.15 14.84
CA MET A 775 -6.71 41.05 13.85
C MET A 775 -5.73 40.33 12.91
N VAL A 776 -5.14 39.24 13.39
CA VAL A 776 -4.18 38.37 12.69
C VAL A 776 -4.92 37.27 11.99
#